data_AF-A0A1J4JPD4-F1
#
_entry.id   AF-A0A1J4JPD4-F1
#
_cell.length_a   1.000
_cell.length_b   1.000
_cell.length_c   1.000
_cell.angle_alpha   90.00
_cell.angle_beta   90.00
_cell.angle_gamma   90.00
#
_symmetry.space_group_name_H-M   'P 1'
#
loop_
_entity.id
_entity.type
_entity.pdbx_description
1 polymer ?
#
loop_
_entity_poly.entity_id
_entity_poly.type
_entity_poly.pdbx_seq_one_letter_code
_entity_poly.pdbx_strand_id
1 'polypeptide(L)'
;MYDSEEIQNSSEYSELDASKHGIPRSTQLKDDNDQLLKENTVLRSQFEDAIKITKQLEELHAQNSDLLATIRTLRSEKDDLQHRLDISLQSCKEMQARLNDEKRSCTSIRGTDLNTMSKEIEKIKQQSKAQLDSIYDQLEKAKQATERESVEKRLLASKLDHILEDSQRFFSHNFANIDEFMCFLATPPVAQEQAVSAPPPQVARALGVAQPADAKLEKKVKHLKNKLKQAVSSNASLEEAIKRAQQEGKSESNVLRSQVKTLESQLSAVAESKSQVESQLNYQIQALSQKNSSLTKKVDQLNEQLRTQTADLKHVRKELAHALATGGAPAPTSLFNDSDTTVPISRPIVPRHTESTSDDVVMQRNQELNDQVVALQRKADELKRDLQSADSRYNNLSIALEKSKADYNAIQRLHEADKAEIDSLRSALHTKEVVEQEIRNKNKNRPKEPSARILKLQKALDSEKQKVYALQTNESKLTTKIDDLEAQLRLANQGVQEAENETRKAQNELADVRRQIESTTPLTADDLLPPCVFVCEEFDPTLSSAIVRIANNAALQPVSKLQNCFKTIRKHFGKQIQARDEALDQAFAENQTLSNAFNQFLVDASIALNDNAITLQDFFAQNAGQKIVEQVTSIRANLANLRHQYDTLKGFITLFHNSLGDYFVEPTDTVKQMNEVRTVIESQKAAITARSKKIHELKAIIRQTAATLKNKEVDYDNQLHELQDTIKELQCSHTALETVKRQLKADNDNLTQQLQQVTQEREQLESTIVQDNDVHNTSLIDDFAKQESSLKGTIKSQDSQIHQLRQTIANLEGELTKHKSLITSLKAARKQRDIEYADLQRVLSEHDQAAINRLETERRNITSSFENAVNELKEQCEKHRNDVQKMAVQVSETELKNSQICQEISQVRKDKRKMEIELAGTKAQLEREKKLMESTVRAQKVAAESQYNAKLEEQRTKAEVERRRLFALGADAFRSFFNPSEQIDERSFKCVLDKARETITKLSKSDLAIRRMLGAAEQQTTQDAVAQLLMAKGCTA
;
A
#
# COMPACT_ATOMS: atom_id res chain seq x y z
N MET A 1 -45.53 59.03 5.99
CA MET A 1 -45.04 60.43 5.99
C MET A 1 -43.55 60.33 5.73
N TYR A 2 -43.09 60.64 4.52
CA TYR A 2 -42.91 61.99 3.96
C TYR A 2 -41.63 62.64 4.49
N ASP A 3 -40.58 62.53 3.68
CA ASP A 3 -39.56 63.57 3.57
C ASP A 3 -40.15 64.85 2.93
N SER A 4 -39.40 65.94 2.98
CA SER A 4 -39.19 67.00 1.97
C SER A 4 -40.33 67.43 1.01
N GLU A 5 -40.52 68.72 0.70
CA GLU A 5 -39.74 69.93 1.01
C GLU A 5 -40.54 71.20 0.62
N GLU A 6 -40.04 72.39 0.99
CA GLU A 6 -40.15 73.67 0.25
C GLU A 6 -41.54 74.32 -0.05
N ILE A 7 -41.69 75.66 -0.24
CA ILE A 7 -40.97 76.84 0.28
C ILE A 7 -41.82 78.14 0.08
N GLN A 8 -41.47 79.24 0.77
CA GLN A 8 -41.73 80.67 0.47
C GLN A 8 -43.12 81.39 0.68
N ASN A 9 -43.00 82.53 1.39
CA ASN A 9 -43.47 83.89 1.03
C ASN A 9 -44.82 84.51 1.51
N SER A 10 -44.75 85.11 2.71
CA SER A 10 -44.61 86.58 2.98
C SER A 10 -45.75 87.61 2.79
N SER A 11 -45.65 88.69 3.59
CA SER A 11 -46.15 90.08 3.36
C SER A 11 -47.63 90.37 3.74
N GLU A 12 -48.04 91.43 4.48
CA GLU A 12 -47.37 92.34 5.45
C GLU A 12 -48.40 93.36 6.06
N TYR A 13 -47.97 94.16 7.07
CA TYR A 13 -48.52 95.48 7.53
C TYR A 13 -49.98 95.58 8.04
N SER A 14 -50.38 96.43 9.01
CA SER A 14 -49.69 97.26 10.05
C SER A 14 -50.68 97.45 11.26
N GLU A 15 -50.77 98.48 12.15
CA GLU A 15 -50.18 99.83 12.27
C GLU A 15 -50.15 100.36 13.74
N LEU A 16 -49.07 101.07 14.10
CA LEU A 16 -48.80 102.12 15.13
C LEU A 16 -49.48 102.26 16.54
N ASP A 17 -48.73 103.03 17.36
CA ASP A 17 -49.03 103.73 18.63
C ASP A 17 -49.22 102.94 19.96
N ALA A 18 -48.68 103.36 21.12
CA ALA A 18 -47.78 104.49 21.42
C ALA A 18 -46.93 104.31 22.72
N SER A 19 -45.77 105.00 22.76
CA SER A 19 -45.10 105.55 23.95
C SER A 19 -44.47 104.68 25.08
N LYS A 20 -43.14 104.88 25.23
CA LYS A 20 -42.27 104.69 26.44
C LYS A 20 -41.79 103.26 26.81
N HIS A 21 -40.58 103.22 27.39
CA HIS A 21 -39.85 102.05 27.92
C HIS A 21 -39.16 101.09 26.93
N GLY A 22 -38.46 101.62 25.92
CA GLY A 22 -37.44 100.86 25.21
C GLY A 22 -36.19 100.63 26.07
N ILE A 23 -35.82 99.37 26.30
CA ILE A 23 -34.46 98.82 26.58
C ILE A 23 -34.49 97.30 26.88
N PRO A 24 -35.41 96.74 27.72
CA PRO A 24 -35.27 95.35 28.21
C PRO A 24 -35.42 94.25 27.16
N ARG A 25 -36.26 94.46 26.13
CA ARG A 25 -36.72 93.38 25.23
C ARG A 25 -35.69 92.97 24.16
N SER A 26 -34.69 93.81 23.89
CA SER A 26 -33.68 93.54 22.85
C SER A 26 -32.52 92.66 23.31
N THR A 27 -32.24 92.59 24.61
CA THR A 27 -31.30 91.62 25.20
C THR A 27 -31.94 90.25 25.26
N GLN A 28 -33.15 90.16 25.81
CA GLN A 28 -33.85 88.88 26.01
C GLN A 28 -34.04 88.12 24.69
N LEU A 29 -34.51 88.78 23.62
CA LEU A 29 -34.62 88.19 22.27
C LEU A 29 -33.27 87.80 21.63
N LYS A 30 -32.14 88.29 22.16
CA LYS A 30 -30.81 87.93 21.71
C LYS A 30 -30.26 86.74 22.49
N ASP A 31 -30.48 86.72 23.80
CA ASP A 31 -30.14 85.59 24.68
C ASP A 31 -30.92 84.32 24.27
N ASP A 32 -32.22 84.47 23.97
CA ASP A 32 -33.08 83.39 23.43
C ASP A 32 -32.55 82.84 22.10
N ASN A 33 -32.06 83.71 21.21
CA ASN A 33 -31.55 83.33 19.89
C ASN A 33 -30.16 82.69 19.98
N ASP A 34 -29.28 83.20 20.85
CA ASP A 34 -27.99 82.59 21.18
C ASP A 34 -28.15 81.24 21.94
N GLN A 35 -29.29 80.99 22.60
CA GLN A 35 -29.63 79.68 23.13
C GLN A 35 -30.14 78.74 22.03
N LEU A 36 -31.09 79.17 21.19
CA LEU A 36 -31.59 78.39 20.06
C LEU A 36 -30.48 77.99 19.07
N LEU A 37 -29.47 78.85 18.85
CA LEU A 37 -28.28 78.53 18.05
C LEU A 37 -27.43 77.41 18.69
N LYS A 38 -27.27 77.40 20.02
CA LYS A 38 -26.57 76.32 20.73
C LYS A 38 -27.35 75.02 20.65
N GLU A 39 -28.66 75.07 20.87
CA GLU A 39 -29.54 73.90 20.74
C GLU A 39 -29.55 73.33 19.31
N ASN A 40 -29.60 74.18 18.28
CA ASN A 40 -29.49 73.75 16.88
C ASN A 40 -28.12 73.12 16.57
N THR A 41 -27.04 73.65 17.15
CA THR A 41 -25.67 73.10 17.00
C THR A 41 -25.55 71.74 17.68
N VAL A 42 -26.10 71.57 18.88
CA VAL A 42 -26.14 70.29 19.61
C VAL A 42 -26.98 69.25 18.86
N LEU A 43 -28.16 69.64 18.36
CA LEU A 43 -29.01 68.75 17.56
C LEU A 43 -28.34 68.31 16.25
N ARG A 44 -27.59 69.20 15.58
CA ARG A 44 -26.77 68.84 14.41
C ARG A 44 -25.67 67.81 14.76
N SER A 45 -24.94 68.03 15.85
CA SER A 45 -23.93 67.05 16.32
C SER A 45 -24.57 65.70 16.63
N GLN A 46 -25.71 65.67 17.34
CA GLN A 46 -26.42 64.44 17.67
C GLN A 46 -26.94 63.70 16.43
N PHE A 47 -27.40 64.43 15.41
CA PHE A 47 -27.84 63.85 14.15
C PHE A 47 -26.67 63.30 13.32
N GLU A 48 -25.53 64.01 13.29
CA GLU A 48 -24.32 63.57 12.61
C GLU A 48 -23.69 62.33 13.27
N ASP A 49 -23.67 62.27 14.60
CA ASP A 49 -23.30 61.07 15.37
C ASP A 49 -24.30 59.92 15.16
N ALA A 50 -25.61 60.19 15.07
CA ALA A 50 -26.61 59.16 14.77
C ALA A 50 -26.42 58.56 13.36
N ILE A 51 -26.12 59.38 12.34
CA ILE A 51 -25.75 58.91 10.99
C ILE A 51 -24.48 58.05 11.03
N LYS A 52 -23.48 58.47 11.81
CA LYS A 52 -22.20 57.76 11.97
C LYS A 52 -22.38 56.39 12.65
N ILE A 53 -23.20 56.31 13.71
CA ILE A 53 -23.60 55.06 14.35
C ILE A 53 -24.39 54.17 13.38
N THR A 54 -25.29 54.75 12.57
CA THR A 54 -26.08 54.01 11.58
C THR A 54 -25.18 53.36 10.52
N LYS A 55 -24.21 54.09 9.97
CA LYS A 55 -23.21 53.54 9.04
C LYS A 55 -22.36 52.42 9.65
N GLN A 56 -21.95 52.55 10.91
CA GLN A 56 -21.24 51.50 11.63
C GLN A 56 -22.12 50.25 11.85
N LEU A 57 -23.42 50.44 12.10
CA LEU A 57 -24.39 49.35 12.21
C LEU A 57 -24.61 48.64 10.87
N GLU A 58 -24.74 49.39 9.77
CA GLU A 58 -24.84 48.86 8.40
C GLU A 58 -23.59 48.05 8.01
N GLU A 59 -22.40 48.58 8.31
CA GLU A 59 -21.12 47.91 8.05
C GLU A 59 -20.98 46.62 8.87
N LEU A 60 -21.37 46.63 10.15
CA LEU A 60 -21.44 45.41 10.98
C LEU A 60 -22.49 44.41 10.46
N HIS A 61 -23.64 44.86 9.96
CA HIS A 61 -24.63 43.99 9.34
C HIS A 61 -24.14 43.37 8.03
N ALA A 62 -23.40 44.11 7.21
CA ALA A 62 -22.76 43.59 6.01
C ALA A 62 -21.69 42.53 6.36
N GLN A 63 -20.78 42.84 7.27
CA GLN A 63 -19.76 41.90 7.75
C GLN A 63 -20.38 40.62 8.34
N ASN A 64 -21.47 40.74 9.12
CA ASN A 64 -22.16 39.59 9.70
C ASN A 64 -22.92 38.77 8.64
N SER A 65 -23.48 39.41 7.60
CA SER A 65 -24.04 38.74 6.44
C SER A 65 -22.98 37.93 5.68
N ASP A 66 -21.80 38.51 5.44
CA ASP A 66 -20.71 37.85 4.72
C ASP A 66 -20.08 36.71 5.53
N LEU A 67 -19.92 36.89 6.86
CA LEU A 67 -19.50 35.83 7.77
C LEU A 67 -20.52 34.67 7.78
N LEU A 68 -21.83 34.96 7.76
CA LEU A 68 -22.87 33.93 7.63
C LEU A 68 -22.86 33.22 6.27
N ALA A 69 -22.49 33.91 5.19
CA ALA A 69 -22.27 33.27 3.88
C ALA A 69 -21.04 32.34 3.92
N THR A 70 -19.93 32.82 4.46
CA THR A 70 -18.67 32.05 4.60
C THR A 70 -18.84 30.83 5.52
N ILE A 71 -19.63 30.95 6.60
CA ILE A 71 -19.99 29.82 7.47
C ILE A 71 -20.84 28.78 6.71
N ARG A 72 -21.64 29.18 5.72
CA ARG A 72 -22.41 28.24 4.88
C ARG A 72 -21.54 27.53 3.86
N THR A 73 -20.64 28.23 3.17
CA THR A 73 -19.71 27.59 2.22
C THR A 73 -18.76 26.63 2.94
N LEU A 74 -18.12 27.05 4.02
CA LEU A 74 -17.21 26.20 4.81
C LEU A 74 -17.90 24.96 5.41
N ARG A 75 -19.21 25.04 5.73
CA ARG A 75 -19.99 23.84 6.11
C ARG A 75 -20.22 22.91 4.92
N SER A 76 -20.62 23.45 3.76
CA SER A 76 -20.81 22.64 2.55
C SER A 76 -19.51 21.97 2.07
N GLU A 77 -18.38 22.68 2.17
CA GLU A 77 -17.05 22.15 1.84
C GLU A 77 -16.62 21.07 2.85
N LYS A 78 -16.85 21.29 4.15
CA LYS A 78 -16.61 20.27 5.17
C LYS A 78 -17.44 19.00 4.90
N ASP A 79 -18.71 19.15 4.58
CA ASP A 79 -19.61 18.02 4.37
C ASP A 79 -19.27 17.24 3.07
N ASP A 80 -18.83 17.91 1.99
CA ASP A 80 -18.24 17.25 0.80
C ASP A 80 -16.94 16.51 1.14
N LEU A 81 -16.00 17.18 1.80
CA LEU A 81 -14.71 16.59 2.19
C LEU A 81 -14.91 15.39 3.12
N GLN A 82 -15.87 15.46 4.04
CA GLN A 82 -16.21 14.36 4.93
C GLN A 82 -16.87 13.20 4.16
N HIS A 83 -17.79 13.47 3.22
CA HIS A 83 -18.39 12.42 2.39
C HIS A 83 -17.35 11.74 1.48
N ARG A 84 -16.43 12.51 0.89
CA ARG A 84 -15.30 11.99 0.08
C ARG A 84 -14.31 11.19 0.92
N LEU A 85 -14.06 11.60 2.16
CA LEU A 85 -13.26 10.83 3.11
C LEU A 85 -13.95 9.48 3.43
N ASP A 86 -15.25 9.46 3.69
CA ASP A 86 -16.00 8.21 3.92
C ASP A 86 -15.99 7.28 2.71
N ILE A 87 -16.14 7.81 1.48
CA ILE A 87 -16.01 7.04 0.23
C ILE A 87 -14.58 6.46 0.10
N SER A 88 -13.56 7.25 0.40
CA SER A 88 -12.15 6.81 0.36
C SER A 88 -11.88 5.72 1.41
N LEU A 89 -12.36 5.91 2.65
CA LEU A 89 -12.26 4.91 3.72
C LEU A 89 -13.00 3.61 3.40
N GLN A 90 -14.14 3.70 2.73
CA GLN A 90 -14.89 2.52 2.26
C GLN A 90 -14.12 1.79 1.15
N SER A 91 -13.59 2.51 0.16
CA SER A 91 -12.71 1.94 -0.88
C SER A 91 -11.47 1.26 -0.29
N CYS A 92 -10.83 1.89 0.71
CA CYS A 92 -9.72 1.29 1.44
C CYS A 92 -10.12 0.00 2.18
N LYS A 93 -11.29 -0.05 2.83
CA LYS A 93 -11.80 -1.28 3.48
C LYS A 93 -12.06 -2.40 2.47
N GLU A 94 -12.63 -2.07 1.31
CA GLU A 94 -12.91 -3.05 0.25
C GLU A 94 -11.63 -3.58 -0.40
N MET A 95 -10.63 -2.72 -0.63
CA MET A 95 -9.29 -3.15 -1.07
C MET A 95 -8.58 -4.00 0.00
N GLN A 96 -8.70 -3.64 1.28
CA GLN A 96 -8.15 -4.44 2.39
C GLN A 96 -8.82 -5.82 2.49
N ALA A 97 -10.13 -5.90 2.24
CA ALA A 97 -10.88 -7.16 2.19
C ALA A 97 -10.43 -8.04 1.02
N ARG A 98 -10.41 -7.48 -0.21
CA ARG A 98 -9.91 -8.19 -1.41
C ARG A 98 -8.48 -8.71 -1.21
N LEU A 99 -7.58 -7.90 -0.67
CA LEU A 99 -6.20 -8.30 -0.38
C LEU A 99 -6.12 -9.45 0.65
N ASN A 100 -7.02 -9.50 1.62
CA ASN A 100 -7.06 -10.58 2.61
C ASN A 100 -7.64 -11.88 2.02
N ASP A 101 -8.64 -11.80 1.16
CA ASP A 101 -9.22 -12.97 0.50
C ASP A 101 -8.33 -13.51 -0.63
N GLU A 102 -7.62 -12.63 -1.34
CA GLU A 102 -6.55 -13.01 -2.27
C GLU A 102 -5.37 -13.68 -1.54
N LYS A 103 -4.96 -13.16 -0.37
CA LYS A 103 -3.97 -13.84 0.50
C LYS A 103 -4.47 -15.22 0.95
N ARG A 104 -5.72 -15.34 1.40
CA ARG A 104 -6.31 -16.63 1.78
C ARG A 104 -6.32 -17.61 0.61
N SER A 105 -6.72 -17.16 -0.59
CA SER A 105 -6.71 -17.96 -1.81
C SER A 105 -5.30 -18.42 -2.15
N CYS A 106 -4.31 -17.52 -2.16
CA CYS A 106 -2.91 -17.82 -2.41
C CYS A 106 -2.33 -18.81 -1.37
N THR A 107 -2.63 -18.65 -0.08
CA THR A 107 -2.24 -19.61 0.97
C THR A 107 -2.91 -20.97 0.76
N SER A 108 -4.19 -21.00 0.35
CA SER A 108 -4.90 -22.25 0.09
C SER A 108 -4.35 -22.99 -1.14
N ILE A 109 -4.09 -22.27 -2.23
CA ILE A 109 -3.49 -22.81 -3.46
C ILE A 109 -2.08 -23.34 -3.17
N ARG A 110 -1.22 -22.54 -2.52
CA ARG A 110 0.11 -22.98 -2.12
C ARG A 110 0.08 -24.19 -1.17
N GLY A 111 -0.97 -24.32 -0.36
CA GLY A 111 -1.24 -25.48 0.49
C GLY A 111 -1.68 -26.73 -0.29
N THR A 112 -2.50 -26.59 -1.34
CA THR A 112 -2.84 -27.72 -2.23
C THR A 112 -1.66 -28.14 -3.09
N ASP A 113 -0.85 -27.18 -3.56
CA ASP A 113 0.31 -27.42 -4.40
C ASP A 113 1.41 -28.14 -3.60
N LEU A 114 1.70 -27.69 -2.37
CA LEU A 114 2.59 -28.41 -1.45
C LEU A 114 2.11 -29.84 -1.18
N ASN A 115 0.83 -30.04 -0.86
CA ASN A 115 0.28 -31.38 -0.63
C ASN A 115 0.35 -32.27 -1.87
N THR A 116 0.25 -31.71 -3.08
CA THR A 116 0.34 -32.46 -4.34
C THR A 116 1.80 -32.80 -4.66
N MET A 117 2.70 -31.83 -4.55
CA MET A 117 4.14 -32.01 -4.73
C MET A 117 4.74 -32.99 -3.70
N SER A 118 4.30 -32.95 -2.44
CA SER A 118 4.72 -33.93 -1.43
C SER A 118 4.26 -35.36 -1.76
N LYS A 119 3.03 -35.54 -2.29
CA LYS A 119 2.56 -36.85 -2.77
C LYS A 119 3.35 -37.34 -3.98
N GLU A 120 3.72 -36.44 -4.89
CA GLU A 120 4.52 -36.78 -6.06
C GLU A 120 5.97 -37.12 -5.70
N ILE A 121 6.59 -36.38 -4.76
CA ILE A 121 7.88 -36.73 -4.15
C ILE A 121 7.82 -38.12 -3.50
N GLU A 122 6.75 -38.44 -2.74
CA GLU A 122 6.63 -39.74 -2.09
C GLU A 122 6.40 -40.89 -3.08
N LYS A 123 5.65 -40.64 -4.17
CA LYS A 123 5.50 -41.55 -5.30
C LYS A 123 6.84 -41.81 -6.00
N ILE A 124 7.64 -40.76 -6.25
CA ILE A 124 8.98 -40.87 -6.84
C ILE A 124 9.90 -41.66 -5.91
N LYS A 125 9.92 -41.38 -4.59
CA LYS A 125 10.68 -42.17 -3.61
C LYS A 125 10.29 -43.66 -3.64
N GLN A 126 9.00 -43.98 -3.70
CA GLN A 126 8.54 -45.37 -3.80
C GLN A 126 9.00 -46.04 -5.10
N GLN A 127 8.96 -45.33 -6.24
CA GLN A 127 9.46 -45.84 -7.51
C GLN A 127 10.98 -46.02 -7.51
N SER A 128 11.76 -45.05 -7.04
CA SER A 128 13.22 -45.15 -6.91
C SER A 128 13.63 -46.24 -5.92
N LYS A 129 12.86 -46.43 -4.83
CA LYS A 129 13.08 -47.55 -3.91
C LYS A 129 12.81 -48.90 -4.59
N ALA A 130 11.68 -49.06 -5.28
CA ALA A 130 11.40 -50.31 -6.01
C ALA A 130 12.44 -50.62 -7.11
N GLN A 131 13.00 -49.59 -7.73
CA GLN A 131 14.14 -49.71 -8.66
C GLN A 131 15.43 -50.15 -7.94
N LEU A 132 15.78 -49.53 -6.80
CA LEU A 132 16.91 -49.95 -5.97
C LEU A 132 16.76 -51.39 -5.48
N ASP A 133 15.60 -51.74 -4.91
CA ASP A 133 15.30 -53.10 -4.43
C ASP A 133 15.45 -54.11 -5.58
N SER A 134 14.96 -53.80 -6.79
CA SER A 134 15.14 -54.63 -8.00
C SER A 134 16.61 -54.74 -8.46
N ILE A 135 17.41 -53.69 -8.32
CA ILE A 135 18.85 -53.71 -8.65
C ILE A 135 19.62 -54.55 -7.63
N TYR A 136 19.32 -54.44 -6.33
CA TYR A 136 19.89 -55.33 -5.31
C TYR A 136 19.53 -56.79 -5.55
N ASP A 137 18.28 -57.07 -5.92
CA ASP A 137 17.79 -58.42 -6.21
C ASP A 137 18.45 -59.02 -7.47
N GLN A 138 18.79 -58.20 -8.46
CA GLN A 138 19.61 -58.59 -9.62
C GLN A 138 21.09 -58.79 -9.27
N LEU A 139 21.68 -57.89 -8.46
CA LEU A 139 23.05 -58.00 -7.98
C LEU A 139 23.26 -59.30 -7.18
N GLU A 140 22.30 -59.65 -6.33
CA GLU A 140 22.33 -60.85 -5.51
C GLU A 140 22.19 -62.13 -6.34
N LYS A 141 21.30 -62.13 -7.35
CA LYS A 141 21.23 -63.22 -8.35
C LYS A 141 22.52 -63.37 -9.16
N ALA A 142 23.18 -62.26 -9.50
CA ALA A 142 24.47 -62.28 -10.19
C ALA A 142 25.60 -62.86 -9.32
N LYS A 143 25.68 -62.48 -8.03
CA LYS A 143 26.63 -63.09 -7.08
C LYS A 143 26.40 -64.60 -6.93
N GLN A 144 25.15 -65.03 -6.75
CA GLN A 144 24.83 -66.45 -6.61
C GLN A 144 25.12 -67.25 -7.89
N ALA A 145 25.12 -66.61 -9.06
CA ALA A 145 25.59 -67.21 -10.31
C ALA A 145 27.12 -67.32 -10.35
N THR A 146 27.87 -66.26 -10.00
CA THR A 146 29.35 -66.31 -10.00
C THR A 146 29.92 -67.21 -8.90
N GLU A 147 29.25 -67.35 -7.76
CA GLU A 147 29.59 -68.36 -6.75
C GLU A 147 29.40 -69.80 -7.27
N ARG A 148 28.29 -70.07 -7.97
CA ARG A 148 28.06 -71.39 -8.60
C ARG A 148 29.11 -71.70 -9.65
N GLU A 149 29.45 -70.74 -10.52
CA GLU A 149 30.55 -70.90 -11.47
C GLU A 149 31.91 -71.07 -10.78
N SER A 150 32.17 -70.37 -9.67
CA SER A 150 33.39 -70.51 -8.88
C SER A 150 33.52 -71.90 -8.27
N VAL A 151 32.41 -72.51 -7.83
CA VAL A 151 32.36 -73.89 -7.35
C VAL A 151 32.53 -74.87 -8.51
N GLU A 152 31.86 -74.67 -9.65
CA GLU A 152 32.00 -75.54 -10.82
C GLU A 152 33.41 -75.50 -11.41
N LYS A 153 34.05 -74.31 -11.51
CA LYS A 153 35.45 -74.15 -11.92
C LYS A 153 36.43 -74.85 -10.97
N ARG A 154 36.23 -74.76 -9.65
CA ARG A 154 37.05 -75.51 -8.67
C ARG A 154 36.85 -77.03 -8.75
N LEU A 155 35.62 -77.49 -9.00
CA LEU A 155 35.30 -78.91 -9.15
C LEU A 155 35.78 -79.47 -10.50
N LEU A 156 35.87 -78.63 -11.53
CA LEU A 156 36.60 -78.93 -12.76
C LEU A 156 38.11 -79.03 -12.49
N ALA A 157 38.74 -78.00 -11.91
CA ALA A 157 40.17 -78.02 -11.59
C ALA A 157 40.58 -79.29 -10.81
N SER A 158 39.89 -79.60 -9.70
CA SER A 158 40.14 -80.81 -8.91
C SER A 158 40.01 -82.14 -9.69
N LYS A 159 39.21 -82.19 -10.77
CA LYS A 159 39.17 -83.36 -11.68
C LYS A 159 40.32 -83.37 -12.67
N LEU A 160 40.76 -82.20 -13.14
CA LEU A 160 41.91 -82.06 -14.00
C LEU A 160 43.19 -82.46 -13.22
N ASP A 161 43.31 -82.02 -11.96
CA ASP A 161 44.36 -82.41 -11.03
C ASP A 161 44.38 -83.94 -10.84
N HIS A 162 43.24 -84.57 -10.51
CA HIS A 162 43.15 -86.04 -10.40
C HIS A 162 43.49 -86.77 -11.70
N ILE A 163 43.12 -86.24 -12.88
CA ILE A 163 43.50 -86.82 -14.17
C ILE A 163 45.02 -86.77 -14.35
N LEU A 164 45.68 -85.68 -13.94
CA LEU A 164 47.14 -85.56 -13.97
C LEU A 164 47.81 -86.49 -12.94
N GLU A 165 47.28 -86.61 -11.71
CA GLU A 165 47.78 -87.53 -10.69
C GLU A 165 47.67 -89.02 -11.11
N ASP A 166 46.52 -89.45 -11.62
CA ASP A 166 46.34 -90.83 -12.08
C ASP A 166 47.14 -91.11 -13.37
N SER A 167 47.30 -90.12 -14.25
CA SER A 167 48.19 -90.24 -15.42
C SER A 167 49.67 -90.32 -15.01
N GLN A 168 50.08 -89.55 -14.00
CA GLN A 168 51.42 -89.63 -13.42
C GLN A 168 51.70 -91.00 -12.82
N ARG A 169 50.72 -91.59 -12.11
CA ARG A 169 50.81 -92.96 -11.57
C ARG A 169 50.88 -94.01 -12.67
N PHE A 170 50.09 -93.86 -13.74
CA PHE A 170 50.01 -94.85 -14.81
C PHE A 170 51.23 -94.82 -15.74
N PHE A 171 51.69 -93.64 -16.15
CA PHE A 171 52.83 -93.47 -17.06
C PHE A 171 54.18 -93.27 -16.35
N SER A 172 54.20 -93.16 -15.01
CA SER A 172 55.39 -92.87 -14.20
C SER A 172 56.13 -91.57 -14.62
N HIS A 173 55.41 -90.62 -15.22
CA HIS A 173 55.92 -89.36 -15.74
C HIS A 173 55.10 -88.19 -15.20
N ASN A 174 55.74 -87.10 -14.78
CA ASN A 174 55.04 -85.96 -14.20
C ASN A 174 54.60 -84.97 -15.30
N PHE A 175 53.32 -84.59 -15.30
CA PHE A 175 52.74 -83.63 -16.25
C PHE A 175 52.32 -82.38 -15.48
N ALA A 176 52.88 -81.22 -15.81
CA ALA A 176 52.60 -79.97 -15.09
C ALA A 176 51.28 -79.30 -15.53
N ASN A 177 50.75 -79.69 -16.70
CA ASN A 177 49.47 -79.24 -17.22
C ASN A 177 48.90 -80.28 -18.20
N ILE A 178 47.65 -80.08 -18.63
CA ILE A 178 46.94 -80.99 -19.55
C ILE A 178 47.46 -80.92 -20.98
N ASP A 179 48.01 -79.78 -21.41
CA ASP A 179 48.50 -79.63 -22.78
C ASP A 179 49.81 -80.44 -22.98
N GLU A 180 50.66 -80.54 -21.96
CA GLU A 180 51.78 -81.49 -21.88
C GLU A 180 51.32 -82.95 -21.95
N PHE A 181 50.28 -83.32 -21.19
CA PHE A 181 49.72 -84.66 -21.20
C PHE A 181 49.09 -85.02 -22.58
N MET A 182 48.40 -84.06 -23.20
CA MET A 182 47.86 -84.19 -24.56
C MET A 182 48.99 -84.34 -25.60
N CYS A 183 50.07 -83.56 -25.50
CA CYS A 183 51.24 -83.69 -26.39
C CYS A 183 51.95 -85.03 -26.22
N PHE A 184 52.06 -85.54 -24.98
CA PHE A 184 52.61 -86.86 -24.70
C PHE A 184 51.79 -87.97 -25.36
N LEU A 185 50.45 -87.94 -25.22
CA LEU A 185 49.54 -88.89 -25.89
C LEU A 185 49.55 -88.76 -27.43
N ALA A 186 49.88 -87.59 -27.97
CA ALA A 186 49.98 -87.36 -29.41
C ALA A 186 51.30 -87.83 -30.05
N THR A 187 52.28 -88.27 -29.25
CA THR A 187 53.62 -88.66 -29.73
C THR A 187 53.69 -90.18 -29.97
N PRO A 188 53.94 -90.67 -31.21
CA PRO A 188 53.92 -92.11 -31.49
C PRO A 188 55.09 -92.87 -30.85
N PRO A 189 54.86 -94.04 -30.20
CA PRO A 189 55.93 -94.85 -29.65
C PRO A 189 56.68 -95.63 -30.75
N VAL A 190 58.00 -95.42 -30.84
CA VAL A 190 58.90 -96.26 -31.65
C VAL A 190 59.21 -97.54 -30.88
N ALA A 191 58.85 -98.70 -31.44
CA ALA A 191 59.05 -99.99 -30.81
C ALA A 191 60.43 -100.62 -31.10
N GLN A 192 60.96 -101.36 -30.13
CA GLN A 192 61.89 -102.47 -30.36
C GLN A 192 61.44 -103.68 -29.54
N GLU A 193 61.64 -104.88 -30.09
CA GLU A 193 60.95 -106.11 -29.69
C GLU A 193 61.85 -107.15 -28.99
N GLN A 194 61.24 -107.95 -28.12
CA GLN A 194 61.49 -109.39 -27.93
C GLN A 194 60.34 -109.94 -27.05
N ALA A 195 59.35 -110.67 -27.60
CA ALA A 195 59.37 -112.13 -27.89
C ALA A 195 59.57 -112.98 -26.61
N VAL A 196 58.65 -113.86 -26.19
CA VAL A 196 58.27 -115.20 -26.73
C VAL A 196 57.04 -115.72 -25.92
N SER A 197 56.02 -116.45 -26.40
CA SER A 197 55.63 -116.91 -27.76
C SER A 197 54.10 -117.18 -27.94
N ALA A 198 53.59 -118.40 -27.70
CA ALA A 198 52.23 -118.93 -28.01
C ALA A 198 51.88 -120.13 -27.07
N PRO A 199 50.81 -120.99 -27.19
CA PRO A 199 49.87 -121.23 -28.31
C PRO A 199 48.34 -121.35 -27.95
N PRO A 200 47.43 -121.57 -28.93
CA PRO A 200 45.95 -121.65 -28.78
C PRO A 200 45.45 -123.13 -28.89
N PRO A 201 44.24 -123.54 -29.39
CA PRO A 201 43.01 -122.83 -29.78
C PRO A 201 41.65 -123.49 -29.36
N GLN A 202 40.51 -122.81 -29.61
CA GLN A 202 39.43 -123.23 -30.55
C GLN A 202 38.18 -122.30 -30.48
N VAL A 203 37.20 -122.52 -31.36
CA VAL A 203 36.18 -121.52 -31.78
C VAL A 203 34.76 -121.93 -31.37
N ALA A 204 33.99 -121.02 -30.74
CA ALA A 204 32.53 -121.12 -30.63
C ALA A 204 31.82 -119.75 -30.59
N ARG A 205 30.69 -119.66 -31.29
CA ARG A 205 29.94 -118.46 -31.73
C ARG A 205 28.75 -118.12 -30.83
N ALA A 206 28.72 -116.93 -30.21
CA ALA A 206 27.51 -116.25 -29.66
C ALA A 206 27.83 -114.75 -29.45
N LEU A 207 27.08 -113.76 -29.98
CA LEU A 207 25.73 -113.27 -29.59
C LEU A 207 25.65 -112.70 -28.15
N GLY A 208 25.40 -111.38 -28.02
CA GLY A 208 24.82 -110.81 -26.80
C GLY A 208 25.18 -109.36 -26.43
N VAL A 209 24.28 -108.42 -26.73
CA VAL A 209 23.99 -107.16 -25.97
C VAL A 209 25.18 -106.27 -25.56
N ALA A 210 25.40 -105.18 -26.30
CA ALA A 210 26.08 -103.99 -25.78
C ALA A 210 25.14 -103.18 -24.86
N GLN A 211 25.66 -102.60 -23.77
CA GLN A 211 24.92 -101.69 -22.87
C GLN A 211 25.40 -100.22 -23.02
N PRO A 212 24.57 -99.22 -22.66
CA PRO A 212 24.45 -98.02 -23.48
C PRO A 212 25.19 -96.77 -22.99
N ALA A 213 25.88 -96.08 -23.91
CA ALA A 213 26.44 -94.75 -23.70
C ALA A 213 25.40 -93.60 -23.81
N ASP A 214 24.28 -93.83 -24.50
CA ASP A 214 23.28 -92.81 -24.85
C ASP A 214 22.69 -92.06 -23.65
N ALA A 215 22.45 -92.75 -22.53
CA ALA A 215 21.65 -92.25 -21.42
C ALA A 215 22.22 -90.98 -20.73
N LYS A 216 23.47 -90.60 -20.99
CA LYS A 216 24.05 -89.31 -20.53
C LYS A 216 23.85 -88.18 -21.54
N LEU A 217 23.97 -88.44 -22.84
CA LEU A 217 23.65 -87.44 -23.88
C LEU A 217 22.15 -87.15 -23.89
N GLU A 218 21.31 -88.20 -23.91
CA GLU A 218 19.86 -88.05 -23.95
C GLU A 218 19.35 -87.24 -22.73
N LYS A 219 19.89 -87.46 -21.52
CA LYS A 219 19.56 -86.66 -20.34
C LYS A 219 19.99 -85.19 -20.46
N LYS A 220 21.15 -84.89 -21.04
CA LYS A 220 21.56 -83.49 -21.33
C LYS A 220 20.63 -82.85 -22.37
N VAL A 221 20.34 -83.53 -23.47
CA VAL A 221 19.42 -83.05 -24.53
C VAL A 221 18.01 -82.84 -23.97
N LYS A 222 17.52 -83.73 -23.10
CA LYS A 222 16.21 -83.62 -22.45
C LYS A 222 16.15 -82.48 -21.42
N HIS A 223 17.23 -82.24 -20.66
CA HIS A 223 17.33 -81.07 -19.79
C HIS A 223 17.39 -79.76 -20.58
N LEU A 224 18.14 -79.71 -21.69
CA LEU A 224 18.20 -78.54 -22.58
C LEU A 224 16.87 -78.29 -23.29
N LYS A 225 16.18 -79.34 -23.79
CA LYS A 225 14.80 -79.21 -24.32
C LYS A 225 13.82 -78.73 -23.26
N ASN A 226 13.93 -79.17 -22.00
CA ASN A 226 13.08 -78.68 -20.92
C ASN A 226 13.38 -77.21 -20.56
N LYS A 227 14.66 -76.80 -20.49
CA LYS A 227 15.03 -75.38 -20.31
C LYS A 227 14.55 -74.51 -21.46
N LEU A 228 14.69 -74.96 -22.71
CA LEU A 228 14.19 -74.26 -23.89
C LEU A 228 12.66 -74.16 -23.86
N LYS A 229 11.95 -75.24 -23.48
CA LYS A 229 10.48 -75.21 -23.35
C LYS A 229 10.01 -74.29 -22.22
N GLN A 230 10.73 -74.24 -21.09
CA GLN A 230 10.47 -73.27 -20.02
C GLN A 230 10.72 -71.83 -20.49
N ALA A 231 11.83 -71.56 -21.19
CA ALA A 231 12.13 -70.24 -21.75
C ALA A 231 11.06 -69.79 -22.76
N VAL A 232 10.62 -70.69 -23.66
CA VAL A 232 9.51 -70.42 -24.60
C VAL A 232 8.20 -70.14 -23.86
N SER A 233 7.86 -70.90 -22.82
CA SER A 233 6.66 -70.59 -22.00
C SER A 233 6.79 -69.27 -21.22
N SER A 234 8.00 -68.92 -20.78
CA SER A 234 8.28 -67.64 -20.12
C SER A 234 8.11 -66.48 -21.10
N ASN A 235 8.67 -66.58 -22.29
CA ASN A 235 8.51 -65.58 -23.35
C ASN A 235 7.05 -65.42 -23.78
N ALA A 236 6.30 -66.52 -23.93
CA ALA A 236 4.87 -66.46 -24.21
C ALA A 236 4.08 -65.73 -23.09
N SER A 237 4.40 -66.00 -21.82
CA SER A 237 3.76 -65.29 -20.69
C SER A 237 4.14 -63.81 -20.60
N LEU A 238 5.37 -63.45 -21.00
CA LEU A 238 5.85 -62.07 -21.07
C LEU A 238 5.22 -61.32 -22.24
N GLU A 239 5.08 -61.94 -23.42
CA GLU A 239 4.30 -61.37 -24.52
C GLU A 239 2.85 -61.11 -24.13
N GLU A 240 2.22 -62.04 -23.41
CA GLU A 240 0.83 -61.88 -22.98
C GLU A 240 0.71 -60.76 -21.93
N ALA A 241 1.65 -60.65 -20.99
CA ALA A 241 1.73 -59.54 -20.04
C ALA A 241 1.94 -58.18 -20.75
N ILE A 242 2.81 -58.13 -21.76
CA ILE A 242 3.03 -56.93 -22.59
C ILE A 242 1.75 -56.57 -23.36
N LYS A 243 1.04 -57.56 -23.94
CA LYS A 243 -0.24 -57.35 -24.64
C LYS A 243 -1.32 -56.81 -23.68
N ARG A 244 -1.41 -57.31 -22.45
CA ARG A 244 -2.31 -56.76 -21.41
C ARG A 244 -1.96 -55.33 -21.03
N ALA A 245 -0.69 -55.05 -20.71
CA ALA A 245 -0.23 -53.69 -20.38
C ALA A 245 -0.48 -52.68 -21.51
N GLN A 246 -0.29 -53.09 -22.78
CA GLN A 246 -0.63 -52.28 -23.95
C GLN A 246 -2.15 -52.06 -24.12
N GLN A 247 -2.99 -53.00 -23.68
CA GLN A 247 -4.45 -52.87 -23.74
C GLN A 247 -4.99 -52.01 -22.60
N GLU A 248 -4.43 -52.16 -21.39
CA GLU A 248 -4.72 -51.33 -20.22
C GLU A 248 -4.33 -49.87 -20.49
N GLY A 249 -3.11 -49.59 -20.96
CA GLY A 249 -2.67 -48.24 -21.32
C GLY A 249 -3.49 -47.58 -22.45
N LYS A 250 -4.03 -48.38 -23.40
CA LYS A 250 -4.99 -47.89 -24.39
C LYS A 250 -6.34 -47.53 -23.76
N SER A 251 -6.81 -48.32 -22.78
CA SER A 251 -8.05 -48.01 -22.06
C SER A 251 -7.93 -46.74 -21.22
N GLU A 252 -6.81 -46.58 -20.50
CA GLU A 252 -6.53 -45.40 -19.67
C GLU A 252 -6.35 -44.14 -20.53
N SER A 253 -5.64 -44.23 -21.67
CA SER A 253 -5.53 -43.13 -22.63
C SER A 253 -6.90 -42.69 -23.19
N ASN A 254 -7.83 -43.62 -23.41
CA ASN A 254 -9.19 -43.30 -23.84
C ASN A 254 -10.01 -42.64 -22.73
N VAL A 255 -9.85 -43.05 -21.46
CA VAL A 255 -10.48 -42.40 -20.30
C VAL A 255 -9.95 -40.97 -20.10
N LEU A 256 -8.63 -40.79 -20.15
CA LEU A 256 -8.02 -39.45 -20.06
C LEU A 256 -8.48 -38.54 -21.20
N ARG A 257 -8.57 -39.05 -22.44
CA ARG A 257 -9.10 -38.32 -23.60
C ARG A 257 -10.57 -37.92 -23.43
N SER A 258 -11.40 -38.74 -22.78
CA SER A 258 -12.80 -38.39 -22.50
C SER A 258 -12.93 -37.36 -21.37
N GLN A 259 -12.06 -37.42 -20.36
CA GLN A 259 -11.98 -36.40 -19.30
C GLN A 259 -11.53 -35.04 -19.83
N VAL A 260 -10.49 -34.98 -20.68
CA VAL A 260 -10.05 -33.74 -21.34
C VAL A 260 -11.20 -33.11 -22.12
N LYS A 261 -11.90 -33.89 -22.98
CA LYS A 261 -13.05 -33.40 -23.73
C LYS A 261 -14.21 -32.91 -22.86
N THR A 262 -14.37 -33.49 -21.66
CA THR A 262 -15.38 -33.06 -20.69
C THR A 262 -14.99 -31.73 -20.04
N LEU A 263 -13.71 -31.55 -19.67
CA LEU A 263 -13.18 -30.30 -19.12
C LEU A 263 -13.21 -29.17 -20.16
N GLU A 264 -12.85 -29.43 -21.41
CA GLU A 264 -12.97 -28.48 -22.54
C GLU A 264 -14.41 -27.96 -22.69
N SER A 265 -15.41 -28.86 -22.63
CA SER A 265 -16.83 -28.50 -22.69
C SER A 265 -17.28 -27.63 -21.51
N GLN A 266 -16.80 -27.92 -20.29
CA GLN A 266 -17.06 -27.10 -19.11
C GLN A 266 -16.40 -25.71 -19.21
N LEU A 267 -15.19 -25.64 -19.77
CA LEU A 267 -14.47 -24.37 -20.00
C LEU A 267 -15.21 -23.47 -20.99
N SER A 268 -15.78 -24.05 -22.06
CA SER A 268 -16.64 -23.32 -23.03
C SER A 268 -17.89 -22.76 -22.35
N ALA A 269 -18.61 -23.57 -21.57
CA ALA A 269 -19.82 -23.14 -20.87
C ALA A 269 -19.55 -22.02 -19.85
N VAL A 270 -18.41 -22.05 -19.15
CA VAL A 270 -17.98 -20.98 -18.24
C VAL A 270 -17.61 -19.70 -19.01
N ALA A 271 -16.97 -19.81 -20.17
CA ALA A 271 -16.64 -18.66 -21.02
C ALA A 271 -17.89 -17.97 -21.59
N GLU A 272 -18.88 -18.75 -22.06
CA GLU A 272 -20.17 -18.24 -22.52
C GLU A 272 -20.96 -17.56 -21.39
N SER A 273 -21.02 -18.19 -20.21
CA SER A 273 -21.65 -17.61 -19.01
C SER A 273 -21.01 -16.27 -18.61
N LYS A 274 -19.67 -16.21 -18.60
CA LYS A 274 -18.93 -14.96 -18.34
C LYS A 274 -19.29 -13.87 -19.37
N SER A 275 -19.32 -14.19 -20.66
CA SER A 275 -19.67 -13.25 -21.73
C SER A 275 -21.09 -12.68 -21.57
N GLN A 276 -22.06 -13.52 -21.17
CA GLN A 276 -23.42 -13.06 -20.87
C GLN A 276 -23.48 -12.08 -19.69
N VAL A 277 -22.71 -12.34 -18.62
CA VAL A 277 -22.63 -11.43 -17.46
C VAL A 277 -21.95 -10.10 -17.82
N GLU A 278 -20.86 -10.14 -18.61
CA GLU A 278 -20.20 -8.93 -19.12
C GLU A 278 -21.14 -8.11 -20.03
N SER A 279 -21.98 -8.76 -20.84
CA SER A 279 -23.01 -8.09 -21.64
C SER A 279 -24.07 -7.39 -20.77
N GLN A 280 -24.59 -8.06 -19.75
CA GLN A 280 -25.57 -7.49 -18.81
C GLN A 280 -25.01 -6.30 -18.03
N LEU A 281 -23.77 -6.40 -17.54
CA LEU A 281 -23.10 -5.30 -16.83
C LEU A 281 -22.88 -4.08 -17.73
N ASN A 282 -22.45 -4.28 -18.98
CA ASN A 282 -22.29 -3.19 -19.95
C ASN A 282 -23.63 -2.48 -20.25
N TYR A 283 -24.73 -3.22 -20.40
CA TYR A 283 -26.07 -2.63 -20.54
C TYR A 283 -26.47 -1.80 -19.31
N GLN A 284 -26.19 -2.30 -18.10
CA GLN A 284 -26.49 -1.59 -16.85
C GLN A 284 -25.64 -0.31 -16.70
N ILE A 285 -24.36 -0.34 -17.09
CA ILE A 285 -23.48 0.83 -17.14
C ILE A 285 -24.02 1.87 -18.14
N GLN A 286 -24.47 1.43 -19.32
CA GLN A 286 -25.03 2.34 -20.34
C GLN A 286 -26.32 3.01 -19.87
N ALA A 287 -27.21 2.28 -19.19
CA ALA A 287 -28.43 2.82 -18.59
C ALA A 287 -28.13 3.83 -17.46
N LEU A 288 -27.15 3.54 -16.60
CA LEU A 288 -26.70 4.47 -15.56
C LEU A 288 -26.04 5.73 -16.15
N SER A 289 -25.28 5.59 -17.24
CA SER A 289 -24.67 6.72 -17.96
C SER A 289 -25.74 7.66 -18.55
N GLN A 290 -26.76 7.11 -19.21
CA GLN A 290 -27.91 7.90 -19.68
C GLN A 290 -28.65 8.58 -18.53
N LYS A 291 -28.86 7.87 -17.42
CA LYS A 291 -29.50 8.44 -16.22
C LYS A 291 -28.70 9.60 -15.63
N ASN A 292 -27.38 9.46 -15.53
CA ASN A 292 -26.50 10.56 -15.09
C ASN A 292 -26.56 11.74 -16.05
N SER A 293 -26.51 11.53 -17.38
CA SER A 293 -26.67 12.62 -18.35
C SER A 293 -28.02 13.35 -18.21
N SER A 294 -29.11 12.62 -17.92
CA SER A 294 -30.42 13.22 -17.66
C SER A 294 -30.46 14.03 -16.34
N LEU A 295 -29.71 13.59 -15.32
CA LEU A 295 -29.58 14.30 -14.05
C LEU A 295 -28.71 15.56 -14.19
N THR A 296 -27.59 15.50 -14.92
CA THR A 296 -26.76 16.68 -15.24
C THR A 296 -27.61 17.75 -15.94
N LYS A 297 -28.31 17.40 -17.03
CA LYS A 297 -29.22 18.34 -17.73
C LYS A 297 -30.30 18.93 -16.82
N LYS A 298 -30.76 18.19 -15.81
CA LYS A 298 -31.74 18.66 -14.84
C LYS A 298 -31.12 19.56 -13.76
N VAL A 299 -29.87 19.31 -13.36
CA VAL A 299 -29.07 20.21 -12.53
C VAL A 299 -28.78 21.52 -13.28
N ASP A 300 -28.45 21.46 -14.57
CA ASP A 300 -28.24 22.65 -15.42
C ASP A 300 -29.53 23.48 -15.53
N GLN A 301 -30.68 22.83 -15.75
CA GLN A 301 -31.99 23.49 -15.73
C GLN A 301 -32.35 24.10 -14.37
N LEU A 302 -32.04 23.41 -13.27
CA LEU A 302 -32.27 23.93 -11.91
C LEU A 302 -31.32 25.09 -11.58
N ASN A 303 -30.07 25.05 -12.06
CA ASN A 303 -29.12 26.15 -11.91
C ASN A 303 -29.57 27.39 -12.69
N GLU A 304 -30.07 27.23 -13.92
CA GLU A 304 -30.59 28.36 -14.69
C GLU A 304 -31.91 28.90 -14.10
N GLN A 305 -32.77 28.04 -13.53
CA GLN A 305 -33.92 28.46 -12.72
C GLN A 305 -33.51 29.22 -11.45
N LEU A 306 -32.45 28.77 -10.76
CA LEU A 306 -31.88 29.48 -9.61
C LEU A 306 -31.31 30.84 -10.03
N ARG A 307 -30.72 30.92 -11.22
CA ARG A 307 -30.12 32.12 -11.81
C ARG A 307 -31.18 33.15 -12.21
N THR A 308 -32.29 32.72 -12.82
CA THR A 308 -33.46 33.58 -13.07
C THR A 308 -34.10 34.03 -11.77
N GLN A 309 -34.34 33.12 -10.80
CA GLN A 309 -34.84 33.52 -9.47
C GLN A 309 -33.90 34.49 -8.74
N THR A 310 -32.58 34.40 -8.96
CA THR A 310 -31.60 35.36 -8.41
C THR A 310 -31.62 36.71 -9.15
N ALA A 311 -31.99 36.73 -10.43
CA ALA A 311 -32.26 37.97 -11.17
C ALA A 311 -33.58 38.61 -10.72
N ASP A 312 -34.65 37.81 -10.53
CA ASP A 312 -35.93 38.25 -9.99
C ASP A 312 -35.77 38.81 -8.57
N LEU A 313 -34.99 38.14 -7.71
CA LEU A 313 -34.63 38.64 -6.39
C LEU A 313 -33.79 39.94 -6.43
N LYS A 314 -33.08 40.22 -7.53
CA LYS A 314 -32.44 41.54 -7.75
C LYS A 314 -33.42 42.59 -8.26
N HIS A 315 -34.46 42.23 -9.01
CA HIS A 315 -35.53 43.14 -9.41
C HIS A 315 -36.41 43.50 -8.20
N VAL A 316 -36.85 42.50 -7.44
CA VAL A 316 -37.59 42.68 -6.18
C VAL A 316 -36.77 43.48 -5.16
N ARG A 317 -35.43 43.29 -5.06
CA ARG A 317 -34.59 44.16 -4.22
C ARG A 317 -34.43 45.60 -4.72
N LYS A 318 -34.77 45.89 -5.98
CA LYS A 318 -34.85 47.26 -6.53
C LYS A 318 -36.22 47.90 -6.31
N GLU A 319 -37.29 47.11 -6.28
CA GLU A 319 -38.67 47.58 -6.09
C GLU A 319 -39.05 47.68 -4.60
N LEU A 320 -38.51 46.79 -3.75
CA LEU A 320 -38.70 46.80 -2.29
C LEU A 320 -37.92 47.93 -1.57
N ALA A 321 -37.17 48.74 -2.32
CA ALA A 321 -36.65 50.02 -1.82
C ALA A 321 -37.70 51.16 -1.86
N HIS A 322 -38.87 50.93 -2.47
CA HIS A 322 -39.91 51.95 -2.68
C HIS A 322 -41.28 51.61 -2.06
N ALA A 323 -41.34 50.61 -1.16
CA ALA A 323 -42.51 50.27 -0.35
C ALA A 323 -42.07 49.40 0.86
N LEU A 324 -42.45 49.65 2.12
CA LEU A 324 -43.26 50.70 2.74
C LEU A 324 -42.71 51.04 4.14
N ALA A 325 -42.89 52.29 4.57
CA ALA A 325 -43.05 52.60 6.00
C ALA A 325 -44.55 52.63 6.34
N THR A 326 -44.96 51.77 7.28
CA THR A 326 -46.27 51.71 7.98
C THR A 326 -47.56 51.80 7.14
N GLY A 327 -48.19 50.64 6.91
CA GLY A 327 -49.64 50.54 6.70
C GLY A 327 -50.41 50.41 8.03
N GLY A 328 -51.66 50.83 8.04
CA GLY A 328 -52.63 50.64 9.12
C GLY A 328 -54.03 50.36 8.56
N ALA A 329 -54.67 49.28 9.01
CA ALA A 329 -55.95 48.75 8.51
C ALA A 329 -57.18 49.42 9.20
N PRO A 330 -58.46 49.20 8.78
CA PRO A 330 -58.94 48.11 7.92
C PRO A 330 -60.01 48.45 6.82
N ALA A 331 -60.40 47.38 6.12
CA ALA A 331 -61.34 47.26 4.99
C ALA A 331 -62.84 47.51 5.36
N PRO A 332 -63.85 47.39 4.44
CA PRO A 332 -63.81 46.90 3.05
C PRO A 332 -64.69 47.65 1.99
N THR A 333 -64.81 47.04 0.80
CA THR A 333 -65.95 47.09 -0.17
C THR A 333 -66.02 48.15 -1.30
N SER A 334 -65.35 47.83 -2.43
CA SER A 334 -65.92 47.68 -3.80
C SER A 334 -66.50 48.84 -4.66
N LEU A 335 -66.31 48.68 -5.98
CA LEU A 335 -67.07 49.20 -7.16
C LEU A 335 -66.62 50.51 -7.88
N PHE A 336 -66.29 50.33 -9.18
CA PHE A 336 -66.55 51.16 -10.38
C PHE A 336 -66.13 52.65 -10.53
N ASN A 337 -65.26 52.84 -11.54
CA ASN A 337 -65.33 53.76 -12.70
C ASN A 337 -65.61 55.29 -12.65
N ASP A 338 -64.75 55.98 -13.41
CA ASP A 338 -65.00 57.04 -14.41
C ASP A 338 -65.13 58.56 -14.07
N SER A 339 -64.39 59.31 -14.91
CA SER A 339 -64.67 60.62 -15.53
C SER A 339 -64.93 61.92 -14.72
N ASP A 340 -63.90 62.78 -14.67
CA ASP A 340 -63.78 64.07 -15.41
C ASP A 340 -64.42 65.41 -14.90
N THR A 341 -63.80 66.53 -15.34
CA THR A 341 -64.29 67.93 -15.57
C THR A 341 -64.62 68.98 -14.45
N THR A 342 -63.72 69.98 -14.30
CA THR A 342 -63.90 71.48 -14.23
C THR A 342 -64.58 72.31 -13.07
N VAL A 343 -63.78 73.16 -12.35
CA VAL A 343 -63.66 74.67 -12.33
C VAL A 343 -64.96 75.59 -12.47
N PRO A 344 -65.17 76.83 -11.89
CA PRO A 344 -64.79 77.59 -10.63
C PRO A 344 -65.84 78.63 -10.00
N ILE A 345 -65.40 79.55 -9.07
CA ILE A 345 -65.76 81.01 -8.83
C ILE A 345 -66.62 81.58 -7.61
N SER A 346 -65.97 82.46 -6.78
CA SER A 346 -66.31 83.73 -6.02
C SER A 346 -67.48 84.08 -5.02
N ARG A 347 -67.12 84.46 -3.74
CA ARG A 347 -67.31 85.75 -2.91
C ARG A 347 -68.66 86.59 -2.85
N PRO A 348 -68.90 87.63 -1.96
CA PRO A 348 -68.51 88.03 -0.54
C PRO A 348 -69.61 88.79 0.37
N ILE A 349 -69.26 89.36 1.58
CA ILE A 349 -69.75 90.65 2.29
C ILE A 349 -70.37 90.72 3.77
N VAL A 350 -69.56 91.18 4.79
CA VAL A 350 -69.59 92.31 5.84
C VAL A 350 -70.69 92.52 7.02
N PRO A 351 -70.84 93.65 7.85
CA PRO A 351 -70.76 93.69 9.37
C PRO A 351 -71.79 94.56 10.24
N ARG A 352 -71.52 94.89 11.56
CA ARG A 352 -71.80 96.16 12.39
C ARG A 352 -71.71 95.93 13.96
N HIS A 353 -71.81 96.81 15.02
CA HIS A 353 -71.57 98.25 15.46
C HIS A 353 -71.94 98.42 17.01
N THR A 354 -71.93 99.54 17.80
CA THR A 354 -70.98 100.65 18.25
C THR A 354 -71.52 101.46 19.49
N GLU A 355 -70.72 102.36 20.16
CA GLU A 355 -71.07 103.60 20.99
C GLU A 355 -71.79 103.50 22.41
N SER A 356 -72.02 104.51 23.31
CA SER A 356 -71.41 105.81 23.84
C SER A 356 -72.34 106.44 24.97
N THR A 357 -72.18 107.51 25.82
CA THR A 357 -71.14 108.37 26.51
C THR A 357 -71.77 109.37 27.59
N SER A 358 -70.97 109.95 28.54
CA SER A 358 -71.21 111.11 29.52
C SER A 358 -72.28 110.96 30.65
N ASP A 359 -72.25 111.54 31.88
CA ASP A 359 -71.61 112.67 32.63
C ASP A 359 -72.11 114.12 32.39
N ASP A 360 -72.76 114.73 33.42
CA ASP A 360 -72.43 116.06 34.06
C ASP A 360 -73.46 116.60 35.11
N VAL A 361 -74.36 115.77 35.70
CA VAL A 361 -75.06 116.12 36.99
C VAL A 361 -74.09 115.99 38.19
N VAL A 362 -72.81 116.18 37.90
CA VAL A 362 -71.70 115.57 38.63
C VAL A 362 -71.14 116.56 39.65
N MET A 363 -71.08 117.86 39.35
CA MET A 363 -70.25 118.79 40.13
C MET A 363 -70.72 119.12 41.56
N GLN A 364 -72.02 119.05 41.88
CA GLN A 364 -72.51 119.25 43.26
C GLN A 364 -72.66 117.93 44.01
N ARG A 365 -73.09 116.88 43.30
CA ARG A 365 -72.99 115.49 43.75
C ARG A 365 -71.53 115.14 44.08
N ASN A 366 -70.55 115.75 43.39
CA ASN A 366 -69.11 115.56 43.54
C ASN A 366 -68.56 115.90 44.91
N GLN A 367 -69.16 116.79 45.71
CA GLN A 367 -68.56 117.18 46.99
C GLN A 367 -68.98 116.22 48.12
N GLU A 368 -70.26 115.83 48.17
CA GLU A 368 -70.69 114.68 48.98
C GLU A 368 -70.06 113.38 48.47
N LEU A 369 -69.95 113.20 47.15
CA LEU A 369 -69.16 112.12 46.57
C LEU A 369 -67.70 112.25 46.95
N ASN A 370 -67.08 113.42 47.09
CA ASN A 370 -65.65 113.52 47.42
C ASN A 370 -65.40 113.03 48.85
N ASP A 371 -66.25 113.41 49.81
CA ASP A 371 -66.13 112.89 51.18
C ASP A 371 -66.53 111.41 51.25
N GLN A 372 -67.55 110.98 50.50
CA GLN A 372 -67.84 109.55 50.32
C GLN A 372 -66.72 108.82 49.58
N VAL A 373 -65.98 109.45 48.67
CA VAL A 373 -64.87 108.88 47.88
C VAL A 373 -63.62 108.85 48.72
N VAL A 374 -63.33 109.80 49.60
CA VAL A 374 -62.24 109.69 50.58
C VAL A 374 -62.56 108.62 51.62
N ALA A 375 -63.81 108.49 52.07
CA ALA A 375 -64.25 107.40 52.93
C ALA A 375 -64.19 106.03 52.21
N LEU A 376 -64.64 105.96 50.96
CA LEU A 376 -64.60 104.76 50.12
C LEU A 376 -63.19 104.45 49.62
N GLN A 377 -62.28 105.42 49.49
CA GLN A 377 -60.87 105.22 49.16
C GLN A 377 -60.12 104.69 50.37
N ARG A 378 -60.35 105.24 51.57
CA ARG A 378 -59.84 104.61 52.81
C ARG A 378 -60.36 103.18 52.94
N LYS A 379 -61.67 102.97 52.73
CA LYS A 379 -62.28 101.64 52.77
C LYS A 379 -61.82 100.74 51.63
N ALA A 380 -61.48 101.28 50.45
CA ALA A 380 -60.94 100.53 49.32
C ALA A 380 -59.47 100.19 49.52
N ASP A 381 -58.65 101.07 50.10
CA ASP A 381 -57.26 100.79 50.48
C ASP A 381 -57.20 99.78 51.63
N GLU A 382 -58.14 99.85 52.57
CA GLU A 382 -58.32 98.87 53.65
C GLU A 382 -58.77 97.53 53.07
N LEU A 383 -59.82 97.50 52.25
CA LEU A 383 -60.24 96.30 51.49
C LEU A 383 -59.15 95.79 50.53
N LYS A 384 -58.24 96.63 50.03
CA LYS A 384 -57.14 96.25 49.14
C LYS A 384 -55.93 95.73 49.91
N ARG A 385 -55.70 96.17 51.15
CA ARG A 385 -54.79 95.49 52.08
C ARG A 385 -55.36 94.16 52.54
N ASP A 386 -56.67 94.09 52.80
CA ASP A 386 -57.36 92.83 53.13
C ASP A 386 -57.38 91.88 51.92
N LEU A 387 -57.57 92.40 50.70
CA LEU A 387 -57.44 91.63 49.46
C LEU A 387 -55.99 91.14 49.28
N GLN A 388 -54.98 92.00 49.43
CA GLN A 388 -53.57 91.57 49.39
C GLN A 388 -53.21 90.58 50.51
N SER A 389 -53.83 90.69 51.69
CA SER A 389 -53.69 89.71 52.77
C SER A 389 -54.38 88.40 52.42
N ALA A 390 -55.57 88.46 51.82
CA ALA A 390 -56.33 87.31 51.35
C ALA A 390 -55.63 86.59 50.18
N ASP A 391 -55.09 87.32 49.20
CA ASP A 391 -54.27 86.81 48.10
C ASP A 391 -52.96 86.22 48.63
N SER A 392 -52.30 86.87 49.60
CA SER A 392 -51.11 86.30 50.25
C SER A 392 -51.44 85.02 51.01
N ARG A 393 -52.58 84.95 51.71
CA ARG A 393 -53.07 83.73 52.36
C ARG A 393 -53.48 82.66 51.34
N TYR A 394 -54.13 83.05 50.24
CA TYR A 394 -54.57 82.17 49.17
C TYR A 394 -53.39 81.57 48.42
N ASN A 395 -52.38 82.37 48.08
CA ASN A 395 -51.14 81.88 47.47
C ASN A 395 -50.38 80.95 48.43
N ASN A 396 -50.26 81.28 49.71
CA ASN A 396 -49.67 80.38 50.71
C ASN A 396 -50.48 79.08 50.89
N LEU A 397 -51.82 79.15 50.89
CA LEU A 397 -52.71 77.99 50.92
C LEU A 397 -52.64 77.17 49.63
N SER A 398 -52.47 77.80 48.47
CA SER A 398 -52.32 77.15 47.17
C SER A 398 -50.98 76.44 47.07
N ILE A 399 -49.89 77.05 47.52
CA ILE A 399 -48.57 76.42 47.63
C ILE A 399 -48.61 75.25 48.63
N ALA A 400 -49.30 75.41 49.77
CA ALA A 400 -49.50 74.31 50.71
C ALA A 400 -50.39 73.18 50.14
N LEU A 401 -51.40 73.52 49.33
CA LEU A 401 -52.27 72.57 48.64
C LEU A 401 -51.53 71.83 47.52
N GLU A 402 -50.71 72.51 46.72
CA GLU A 402 -49.86 71.89 45.71
C GLU A 402 -48.80 71.00 46.35
N LYS A 403 -48.16 71.44 47.43
CA LYS A 403 -47.24 70.60 48.20
C LYS A 403 -47.96 69.37 48.75
N SER A 404 -49.12 69.54 49.39
CA SER A 404 -49.92 68.41 49.88
C SER A 404 -50.44 67.49 48.77
N LYS A 405 -50.67 68.01 47.55
CA LYS A 405 -50.98 67.19 46.35
C LYS A 405 -49.74 66.45 45.83
N ALA A 406 -48.56 67.07 45.85
CA ALA A 406 -47.31 66.41 45.49
C ALA A 406 -46.97 65.29 46.48
N ASP A 407 -47.09 65.56 47.78
CA ASP A 407 -46.93 64.59 48.86
C ASP A 407 -47.98 63.47 48.73
N TYR A 408 -49.26 63.79 48.46
CA TYR A 408 -50.30 62.78 48.21
C TYR A 408 -50.01 61.93 46.97
N ASN A 409 -49.58 62.53 45.85
CA ASN A 409 -49.23 61.80 44.63
C ASN A 409 -47.99 60.91 44.82
N ALA A 410 -47.03 61.34 45.65
CA ALA A 410 -45.87 60.52 46.02
C ALA A 410 -46.29 59.34 46.90
N ILE A 411 -47.15 59.56 47.90
CA ILE A 411 -47.72 58.52 48.75
C ILE A 411 -48.61 57.56 47.93
N GLN A 412 -49.38 58.06 46.97
CA GLN A 412 -50.18 57.22 46.08
C GLN A 412 -49.29 56.34 45.18
N ARG A 413 -48.22 56.88 44.60
CA ARG A 413 -47.25 56.09 43.82
C ARG A 413 -46.51 55.07 44.67
N LEU A 414 -46.17 55.39 45.91
CA LEU A 414 -45.65 54.43 46.88
C LEU A 414 -46.69 53.34 47.17
N HIS A 415 -47.94 53.70 47.46
CA HIS A 415 -49.00 52.72 47.72
C HIS A 415 -49.32 51.85 46.50
N GLU A 416 -49.23 52.38 45.28
CA GLU A 416 -49.37 51.62 44.03
C GLU A 416 -48.17 50.68 43.81
N ALA A 417 -46.96 51.09 44.16
CA ALA A 417 -45.76 50.24 44.15
C ALA A 417 -45.82 49.14 45.23
N ASP A 418 -46.13 49.50 46.48
CA ASP A 418 -46.36 48.58 47.60
C ASP A 418 -47.45 47.56 47.26
N LYS A 419 -48.53 48.01 46.61
CA LYS A 419 -49.62 47.13 46.17
C LYS A 419 -49.18 46.22 45.02
N ALA A 420 -48.41 46.70 44.05
CA ALA A 420 -47.83 45.88 43.01
C ALA A 420 -46.82 44.86 43.57
N GLU A 421 -46.04 45.23 44.58
CA GLU A 421 -45.16 44.30 45.31
C GLU A 421 -45.97 43.29 46.12
N ILE A 422 -47.02 43.71 46.84
CA ILE A 422 -47.93 42.82 47.58
C ILE A 422 -48.66 41.85 46.64
N ASP A 423 -49.13 42.30 45.48
CA ASP A 423 -49.82 41.44 44.50
C ASP A 423 -48.82 40.56 43.70
N SER A 424 -47.57 41.00 43.52
CA SER A 424 -46.45 40.17 43.04
C SER A 424 -46.07 39.09 44.07
N LEU A 425 -45.92 39.46 45.35
CA LEU A 425 -45.66 38.55 46.46
C LEU A 425 -46.82 37.57 46.67
N ARG A 426 -48.09 38.02 46.56
CA ARG A 426 -49.27 37.13 46.55
C ARG A 426 -49.25 36.19 45.35
N SER A 427 -48.88 36.66 44.17
CA SER A 427 -48.75 35.80 42.98
C SER A 427 -47.64 34.76 43.17
N ALA A 428 -46.50 35.15 43.74
CA ALA A 428 -45.39 34.25 44.07
C ALA A 428 -45.76 33.26 45.19
N LEU A 429 -46.51 33.70 46.21
CA LEU A 429 -46.93 32.88 47.35
C LEU A 429 -48.06 31.93 46.96
N HIS A 430 -49.04 32.36 46.15
CA HIS A 430 -50.06 31.50 45.57
C HIS A 430 -49.44 30.53 44.54
N THR A 431 -48.42 30.93 43.79
CA THR A 431 -47.64 30.00 42.93
C THR A 431 -46.90 28.98 43.79
N LYS A 432 -46.27 29.42 44.89
CA LYS A 432 -45.60 28.55 45.86
C LYS A 432 -46.58 27.59 46.55
N GLU A 433 -47.77 28.05 46.92
CA GLU A 433 -48.79 27.27 47.61
C GLU A 433 -49.47 26.25 46.68
N VAL A 434 -49.70 26.60 45.41
CA VAL A 434 -50.08 25.65 44.35
C VAL A 434 -48.96 24.63 44.13
N VAL A 435 -47.69 25.04 44.08
CA VAL A 435 -46.54 24.13 43.95
C VAL A 435 -46.38 23.23 45.18
N GLU A 436 -46.60 23.73 46.41
CA GLU A 436 -46.58 22.93 47.63
C GLU A 436 -47.76 21.94 47.66
N GLN A 437 -48.98 22.33 47.25
CA GLN A 437 -50.11 21.41 47.11
C GLN A 437 -49.87 20.36 46.02
N GLU A 438 -49.31 20.74 44.86
CA GLU A 438 -48.89 19.79 43.82
C GLU A 438 -47.85 18.80 44.35
N ILE A 439 -46.80 19.27 45.04
CA ILE A 439 -45.75 18.41 45.61
C ILE A 439 -46.34 17.46 46.67
N ARG A 440 -47.24 17.95 47.53
CA ARG A 440 -47.88 17.16 48.59
C ARG A 440 -48.81 16.09 48.03
N ASN A 441 -49.48 16.37 46.91
CA ASN A 441 -50.31 15.40 46.19
C ASN A 441 -49.47 14.40 45.35
N LYS A 442 -48.41 14.87 44.66
CA LYS A 442 -47.53 14.03 43.82
C LYS A 442 -46.69 13.04 44.66
N ASN A 443 -46.25 13.44 45.86
CA ASN A 443 -45.42 12.59 46.73
C ASN A 443 -46.14 11.39 47.37
N LYS A 444 -47.47 11.26 47.26
CA LYS A 444 -48.22 10.21 47.97
C LYS A 444 -48.36 8.90 47.21
N ASN A 445 -48.01 8.83 45.90
CA ASN A 445 -48.47 7.71 45.05
C ASN A 445 -47.60 7.31 43.82
N ARG A 446 -46.29 7.61 43.76
CA ARG A 446 -45.39 7.03 42.73
C ARG A 446 -43.98 6.68 43.26
N PRO A 447 -43.33 5.62 42.75
CA PRO A 447 -41.93 5.32 43.03
C PRO A 447 -40.99 6.36 42.37
N LYS A 448 -39.77 6.48 42.90
CA LYS A 448 -38.79 7.49 42.48
C LYS A 448 -38.17 7.16 41.12
N GLU A 449 -38.65 7.82 40.05
CA GLU A 449 -37.83 7.97 38.84
C GLU A 449 -36.75 9.05 39.06
N PRO A 450 -35.47 8.79 38.73
CA PRO A 450 -34.42 9.79 38.83
C PRO A 450 -34.55 10.86 37.73
N SER A 451 -34.23 12.11 38.09
CA SER A 451 -34.32 13.28 37.19
C SER A 451 -33.75 13.01 35.79
N ALA A 452 -34.37 13.57 34.74
CA ALA A 452 -33.90 13.47 33.36
C ALA A 452 -32.44 13.93 33.15
N ARG A 453 -31.91 14.81 34.02
CA ARG A 453 -30.47 15.16 34.03
C ARG A 453 -29.60 14.01 34.55
N ILE A 454 -30.06 13.32 35.59
CA ILE A 454 -29.40 12.11 36.12
C ILE A 454 -29.47 11.00 35.07
N LEU A 455 -30.62 10.74 34.43
CA LEU A 455 -30.74 9.76 33.35
C LEU A 455 -29.83 10.08 32.14
N LYS A 456 -29.67 11.36 31.76
CA LYS A 456 -28.72 11.76 30.70
C LYS A 456 -27.26 11.55 31.13
N LEU A 457 -26.90 11.89 32.37
CA LEU A 457 -25.55 11.67 32.91
C LEU A 457 -25.24 10.18 33.09
N GLN A 458 -26.21 9.39 33.55
CA GLN A 458 -26.15 7.94 33.64
C GLN A 458 -25.90 7.32 32.26
N LYS A 459 -26.70 7.71 31.25
CA LYS A 459 -26.52 7.23 29.86
C LYS A 459 -25.20 7.66 29.23
N ALA A 460 -24.68 8.86 29.56
CA ALA A 460 -23.35 9.30 29.13
C ALA A 460 -22.22 8.53 29.82
N LEU A 461 -22.34 8.30 31.13
CA LEU A 461 -21.42 7.49 31.93
C LEU A 461 -21.38 6.04 31.45
N ASP A 462 -22.54 5.44 31.17
CA ASP A 462 -22.65 4.06 30.70
C ASP A 462 -22.18 3.93 29.23
N SER A 463 -22.36 4.97 28.40
CA SER A 463 -21.74 5.09 27.07
C SER A 463 -20.21 5.10 27.17
N GLU A 464 -19.61 5.93 28.04
CA GLU A 464 -18.15 5.96 28.19
C GLU A 464 -17.61 4.69 28.88
N LYS A 465 -18.34 4.06 29.81
CA LYS A 465 -17.98 2.69 30.31
C LYS A 465 -17.96 1.67 29.17
N GLN A 466 -18.96 1.68 28.29
CA GLN A 466 -19.04 0.74 27.18
C GLN A 466 -17.91 0.95 26.15
N LYS A 467 -17.52 2.22 25.96
CA LYS A 467 -16.37 2.65 25.15
C LYS A 467 -15.03 2.25 25.79
N VAL A 468 -14.88 2.40 27.11
CA VAL A 468 -13.71 1.90 27.88
C VAL A 468 -13.62 0.37 27.78
N TYR A 469 -14.72 -0.37 27.95
CA TYR A 469 -14.74 -1.82 27.73
C TYR A 469 -14.35 -2.20 26.30
N ALA A 470 -14.81 -1.46 25.29
CA ALA A 470 -14.43 -1.69 23.90
C ALA A 470 -12.94 -1.41 23.66
N LEU A 471 -12.39 -0.34 24.23
CA LEU A 471 -10.97 -0.01 24.18
C LEU A 471 -10.11 -1.07 24.89
N GLN A 472 -10.48 -1.49 26.09
CA GLN A 472 -9.78 -2.52 26.88
C GLN A 472 -9.85 -3.91 26.21
N THR A 473 -10.96 -4.22 25.53
CA THR A 473 -11.09 -5.42 24.69
C THR A 473 -10.23 -5.33 23.42
N ASN A 474 -10.02 -4.13 22.88
CA ASN A 474 -9.18 -3.90 21.71
C ASN A 474 -7.69 -3.91 22.09
N GLU A 475 -7.33 -3.33 23.23
CA GLU A 475 -6.02 -3.40 23.87
C GLU A 475 -5.61 -4.86 24.09
N SER A 476 -6.45 -5.66 24.76
CA SER A 476 -6.24 -7.11 24.93
C SER A 476 -5.97 -7.83 23.59
N LYS A 477 -6.74 -7.54 22.54
CA LYS A 477 -6.54 -8.12 21.19
C LYS A 477 -5.26 -7.65 20.52
N LEU A 478 -4.82 -6.41 20.78
CA LEU A 478 -3.55 -5.88 20.29
C LEU A 478 -2.37 -6.50 21.05
N THR A 479 -2.45 -6.67 22.37
CA THR A 479 -1.45 -7.37 23.18
C THR A 479 -1.24 -8.81 22.70
N THR A 480 -2.31 -9.63 22.63
CA THR A 480 -2.19 -11.00 22.12
C THR A 480 -1.64 -11.06 20.70
N LYS A 481 -1.96 -10.06 19.86
CA LYS A 481 -1.41 -9.98 18.50
C LYS A 481 0.06 -9.53 18.45
N ILE A 482 0.52 -8.76 19.45
CA ILE A 482 1.95 -8.46 19.65
C ILE A 482 2.66 -9.74 20.10
N ASP A 483 2.11 -10.47 21.07
CA ASP A 483 2.65 -11.76 21.55
C ASP A 483 2.79 -12.78 20.39
N ASP A 484 1.74 -12.93 19.56
CA ASP A 484 1.74 -13.77 18.36
C ASP A 484 2.81 -13.34 17.34
N LEU A 485 3.01 -12.03 17.17
CA LEU A 485 4.01 -11.48 16.24
C LEU A 485 5.43 -11.63 16.79
N GLU A 486 5.66 -11.45 18.09
CA GLU A 486 6.94 -11.72 18.73
C GLU A 486 7.31 -13.21 18.66
N ALA A 487 6.34 -14.11 18.87
CA ALA A 487 6.55 -15.54 18.71
C ALA A 487 6.95 -15.90 17.26
N GLN A 488 6.27 -15.32 16.26
CA GLN A 488 6.65 -15.46 14.85
C GLN A 488 8.03 -14.86 14.54
N LEU A 489 8.39 -13.72 15.15
CA LEU A 489 9.69 -13.07 14.96
C LEU A 489 10.82 -13.91 15.58
N ARG A 490 10.60 -14.54 16.74
CA ARG A 490 11.55 -15.50 17.35
C ARG A 490 11.75 -16.73 16.45
N LEU A 491 10.66 -17.32 15.93
CA LEU A 491 10.75 -18.46 15.01
C LEU A 491 11.44 -18.09 13.68
N ALA A 492 11.17 -16.89 13.15
CA ALA A 492 11.84 -16.38 11.95
C ALA A 492 13.34 -16.16 12.20
N ASN A 493 13.73 -15.57 13.33
CA ASN A 493 15.13 -15.38 13.72
C ASN A 493 15.85 -16.73 13.92
N GLN A 494 15.18 -17.72 14.52
CA GLN A 494 15.73 -19.07 14.64
C GLN A 494 15.95 -19.70 13.25
N GLY A 495 14.97 -19.62 12.34
CA GLY A 495 15.12 -20.13 10.97
C GLY A 495 16.22 -19.40 10.17
N VAL A 496 16.43 -18.10 10.39
CA VAL A 496 17.57 -17.36 9.85
C VAL A 496 18.89 -17.89 10.43
N GLN A 497 18.98 -18.07 11.74
CA GLN A 497 20.18 -18.60 12.40
C GLN A 497 20.50 -20.05 11.97
N GLU A 498 19.49 -20.88 11.72
CA GLU A 498 19.65 -22.23 11.18
C GLU A 498 20.16 -22.16 9.73
N ALA A 499 19.57 -21.32 8.87
CA ALA A 499 20.02 -21.11 7.49
C ALA A 499 21.43 -20.48 7.39
N GLU A 500 21.81 -19.58 8.30
CA GLU A 500 23.17 -19.04 8.41
C GLU A 500 24.18 -20.14 8.80
N ASN A 501 23.81 -21.03 9.73
CA ASN A 501 24.64 -22.17 10.11
C ASN A 501 24.78 -23.20 8.98
N GLU A 502 23.72 -23.48 8.21
CA GLU A 502 23.80 -24.32 7.01
C GLU A 502 24.65 -23.66 5.92
N THR A 503 24.46 -22.37 5.66
CA THR A 503 25.28 -21.59 4.72
C THR A 503 26.75 -21.64 5.13
N ARG A 504 27.06 -21.56 6.42
CA ARG A 504 28.43 -21.64 6.96
C ARG A 504 29.03 -23.04 6.85
N LYS A 505 28.23 -24.11 7.05
CA LYS A 505 28.66 -25.50 6.76
C LYS A 505 29.00 -25.67 5.28
N ALA A 506 28.08 -25.28 4.39
CA ALA A 506 28.29 -25.35 2.95
C ALA A 506 29.50 -24.51 2.50
N GLN A 507 29.75 -23.34 3.10
CA GLN A 507 30.96 -22.55 2.84
C GLN A 507 32.25 -23.25 3.31
N ASN A 508 32.23 -23.93 4.46
CA ASN A 508 33.37 -24.72 4.93
C ASN A 508 33.63 -25.92 4.01
N GLU A 509 32.58 -26.69 3.67
CA GLU A 509 32.65 -27.82 2.73
C GLU A 509 33.19 -27.39 1.36
N LEU A 510 32.73 -26.25 0.84
CA LEU A 510 33.21 -25.68 -0.42
C LEU A 510 34.66 -25.16 -0.30
N ALA A 511 35.08 -24.67 0.87
CA ALA A 511 36.48 -24.29 1.13
C ALA A 511 37.41 -25.51 1.25
N ASP A 512 36.95 -26.62 1.86
CA ASP A 512 37.71 -27.86 1.95
C ASP A 512 37.79 -28.56 0.58
N VAL A 513 36.71 -28.58 -0.21
CA VAL A 513 36.73 -29.02 -1.62
C VAL A 513 37.65 -28.14 -2.47
N ARG A 514 37.67 -26.82 -2.27
CA ARG A 514 38.64 -25.93 -2.94
C ARG A 514 40.07 -26.26 -2.56
N ARG A 515 40.38 -26.49 -1.27
CA ARG A 515 41.71 -26.94 -0.83
C ARG A 515 42.08 -28.30 -1.42
N GLN A 516 41.12 -29.20 -1.58
CA GLN A 516 41.34 -30.50 -2.22
C GLN A 516 41.69 -30.32 -3.70
N ILE A 517 40.99 -29.43 -4.41
CA ILE A 517 41.30 -29.05 -5.79
C ILE A 517 42.66 -28.33 -5.90
N GLU A 518 42.97 -27.38 -5.02
CA GLU A 518 44.28 -26.69 -4.96
C GLU A 518 45.43 -27.64 -4.58
N SER A 519 45.16 -28.72 -3.84
CA SER A 519 46.12 -29.80 -3.58
C SER A 519 46.32 -30.75 -4.76
N THR A 520 45.51 -30.64 -5.81
CA THR A 520 45.67 -31.39 -7.05
C THR A 520 46.42 -30.52 -8.06
N THR A 521 47.73 -30.74 -8.22
CA THR A 521 48.55 -30.00 -9.20
C THR A 521 47.96 -30.15 -10.61
N PRO A 522 47.80 -29.05 -11.38
CA PRO A 522 47.29 -29.13 -12.75
C PRO A 522 48.30 -29.88 -13.62
N LEU A 523 47.83 -30.89 -14.37
CA LEU A 523 48.68 -31.68 -15.26
C LEU A 523 49.31 -30.78 -16.33
N THR A 524 50.62 -30.91 -16.50
CA THR A 524 51.41 -30.18 -17.49
C THR A 524 51.36 -30.90 -18.84
N ALA A 525 51.67 -30.21 -19.93
CA ALA A 525 51.62 -30.81 -21.28
C ALA A 525 52.58 -32.01 -21.47
N ASP A 526 53.67 -32.07 -20.69
CA ASP A 526 54.63 -33.18 -20.72
C ASP A 526 54.19 -34.39 -19.87
N ASP A 527 53.26 -34.23 -18.90
CA ASP A 527 52.69 -35.34 -18.12
C ASP A 527 51.77 -36.22 -18.98
N LEU A 528 51.18 -35.65 -20.04
CA LEU A 528 50.24 -36.34 -20.93
C LEU A 528 50.92 -37.17 -22.04
N LEU A 529 52.17 -36.85 -22.41
CA LEU A 529 52.91 -37.55 -23.46
C LEU A 529 54.40 -37.73 -23.07
N PRO A 530 54.71 -38.67 -22.16
CA PRO A 530 56.08 -38.95 -21.73
C PRO A 530 57.02 -39.30 -22.91
N PRO A 531 58.34 -39.02 -22.82
CA PRO A 531 59.27 -39.20 -23.94
C PRO A 531 59.32 -40.60 -24.56
N CYS A 532 59.03 -41.65 -23.77
CA CYS A 532 58.96 -43.03 -24.25
C CYS A 532 57.85 -43.28 -25.27
N VAL A 533 56.76 -42.48 -25.29
CA VAL A 533 55.65 -42.62 -26.26
C VAL A 533 56.09 -42.33 -27.70
N PHE A 534 57.25 -41.68 -27.88
CA PHE A 534 57.83 -41.38 -29.20
C PHE A 534 58.90 -42.38 -29.65
N VAL A 535 59.15 -43.45 -28.88
CA VAL A 535 60.09 -44.52 -29.22
C VAL A 535 59.31 -45.79 -29.56
N CYS A 536 59.54 -46.34 -30.75
CA CYS A 536 58.96 -47.60 -31.20
C CYS A 536 60.08 -48.46 -31.79
N GLU A 537 60.27 -49.66 -31.25
CA GLU A 537 61.37 -50.57 -31.61
C GLU A 537 61.15 -51.28 -32.96
N GLU A 538 59.91 -51.30 -33.47
CA GLU A 538 59.56 -51.87 -34.78
C GLU A 538 59.92 -50.95 -35.95
N PHE A 539 60.23 -49.66 -35.71
CA PHE A 539 60.71 -48.76 -36.76
C PHE A 539 62.21 -48.91 -36.97
N ASP A 540 62.65 -48.85 -38.23
CA ASP A 540 64.07 -48.93 -38.54
C ASP A 540 64.88 -47.78 -37.89
N PRO A 541 66.20 -47.96 -37.67
CA PRO A 541 67.01 -46.99 -36.93
C PRO A 541 67.00 -45.59 -37.55
N THR A 542 66.84 -45.52 -38.87
CA THR A 542 66.74 -44.28 -39.65
C THR A 542 65.45 -43.50 -39.37
N LEU A 543 64.29 -44.18 -39.37
CA LEU A 543 63.01 -43.57 -39.07
C LEU A 543 62.87 -43.26 -37.58
N SER A 544 63.30 -44.17 -36.70
CA SER A 544 63.26 -44.01 -35.24
C SER A 544 64.08 -42.80 -34.80
N SER A 545 65.32 -42.66 -35.28
CA SER A 545 66.17 -41.48 -35.02
C SER A 545 65.54 -40.17 -35.52
N ALA A 546 64.88 -40.18 -36.68
CA ALA A 546 64.18 -39.02 -37.22
C ALA A 546 62.97 -38.60 -36.37
N ILE A 547 62.23 -39.57 -35.81
CA ILE A 547 61.08 -39.33 -34.90
C ILE A 547 61.57 -38.78 -33.55
N VAL A 548 62.58 -39.39 -32.92
CA VAL A 548 63.14 -38.93 -31.64
C VAL A 548 63.65 -37.49 -31.73
N ARG A 549 64.27 -37.10 -32.86
CA ARG A 549 64.70 -35.72 -33.11
C ARG A 549 63.53 -34.72 -33.21
N ILE A 550 62.34 -35.16 -33.61
CA ILE A 550 61.12 -34.32 -33.61
C ILE A 550 60.51 -34.26 -32.20
N ALA A 551 60.49 -35.38 -31.47
CA ALA A 551 59.98 -35.47 -30.11
C ALA A 551 60.76 -34.58 -29.12
N ASN A 552 62.09 -34.58 -29.23
CA ASN A 552 63.00 -33.81 -28.38
C ASN A 552 63.04 -32.30 -28.71
N ASN A 553 62.30 -31.82 -29.72
CA ASN A 553 62.24 -30.41 -30.05
C ASN A 553 61.27 -29.66 -29.12
N ALA A 554 61.83 -28.97 -28.12
CA ALA A 554 61.07 -28.20 -27.13
C ALA A 554 60.27 -27.01 -27.70
N ALA A 555 60.55 -26.55 -28.93
CA ALA A 555 59.81 -25.47 -29.58
C ALA A 555 58.49 -25.95 -30.25
N LEU A 556 58.24 -27.28 -30.31
CA LEU A 556 57.03 -27.84 -30.89
C LEU A 556 56.01 -28.23 -29.82
N GLN A 557 54.79 -27.71 -29.93
CA GLN A 557 53.64 -28.17 -29.16
C GLN A 557 53.35 -29.66 -29.43
N PRO A 558 52.78 -30.44 -28.48
CA PRO A 558 52.68 -31.90 -28.62
C PRO A 558 51.89 -32.37 -29.85
N VAL A 559 50.82 -31.66 -30.22
CA VAL A 559 50.06 -31.91 -31.48
C VAL A 559 50.96 -31.73 -32.71
N SER A 560 51.81 -30.71 -32.71
CA SER A 560 52.77 -30.44 -33.79
C SER A 560 53.90 -31.46 -33.83
N LYS A 561 54.35 -31.99 -32.68
CA LYS A 561 55.29 -33.13 -32.61
C LYS A 561 54.67 -34.34 -33.32
N LEU A 562 53.48 -34.79 -32.89
CA LEU A 562 52.76 -35.93 -33.47
C LEU A 562 52.52 -35.78 -34.98
N GLN A 563 52.00 -34.64 -35.44
CA GLN A 563 51.79 -34.41 -36.87
C GLN A 563 53.08 -34.48 -37.70
N ASN A 564 54.21 -34.00 -37.17
CA ASN A 564 55.48 -34.04 -37.87
C ASN A 564 56.10 -35.44 -37.86
N CYS A 565 55.91 -36.23 -36.79
CA CYS A 565 56.23 -37.66 -36.77
C CYS A 565 55.43 -38.42 -37.83
N PHE A 566 54.09 -38.27 -37.90
CA PHE A 566 53.27 -38.93 -38.92
C PHE A 566 53.63 -38.51 -40.36
N LYS A 567 53.95 -37.23 -40.61
CA LYS A 567 54.47 -36.78 -41.92
C LYS A 567 55.80 -37.44 -42.28
N THR A 568 56.66 -37.68 -41.28
CA THR A 568 57.97 -38.32 -41.47
C THR A 568 57.81 -39.81 -41.77
N ILE A 569 56.97 -40.52 -41.01
CA ILE A 569 56.59 -41.92 -41.24
C ILE A 569 56.02 -42.10 -42.66
N ARG A 570 55.03 -41.27 -43.04
CA ARG A 570 54.43 -41.31 -44.39
C ARG A 570 55.45 -41.07 -45.50
N LYS A 571 56.38 -40.12 -45.30
CA LYS A 571 57.45 -39.83 -46.28
C LYS A 571 58.47 -40.96 -46.37
N HIS A 572 58.70 -41.69 -45.27
CA HIS A 572 59.63 -42.81 -45.22
C HIS A 572 59.09 -44.02 -45.98
N PHE A 573 57.91 -44.52 -45.59
CA PHE A 573 57.29 -45.65 -46.28
C PHE A 573 56.87 -45.32 -47.72
N GLY A 574 56.47 -44.06 -48.00
CA GLY A 574 56.24 -43.61 -49.38
C GLY A 574 57.48 -43.75 -50.28
N LYS A 575 58.68 -43.52 -49.75
CA LYS A 575 59.93 -43.77 -50.48
C LYS A 575 60.25 -45.25 -50.64
N GLN A 576 59.99 -46.08 -49.63
CA GLN A 576 60.20 -47.53 -49.75
C GLN A 576 59.25 -48.17 -50.77
N ILE A 577 57.98 -47.74 -50.79
CA ILE A 577 57.01 -48.14 -51.81
C ILE A 577 57.47 -47.70 -53.20
N GLN A 578 57.82 -46.42 -53.38
CA GLN A 578 58.33 -45.93 -54.66
C GLN A 578 59.56 -46.73 -55.14
N ALA A 579 60.56 -46.96 -54.29
CA ALA A 579 61.77 -47.71 -54.67
C ALA A 579 61.49 -49.20 -54.96
N ARG A 580 60.48 -49.80 -54.31
CA ARG A 580 60.00 -51.16 -54.62
C ARG A 580 59.31 -51.19 -55.97
N ASP A 581 58.50 -50.18 -56.27
CA ASP A 581 57.70 -50.11 -57.50
C ASP A 581 58.62 -49.82 -58.70
N GLU A 582 59.61 -48.92 -58.55
CA GLU A 582 60.69 -48.72 -59.52
C GLU A 582 61.50 -50.01 -59.77
N ALA A 583 61.76 -50.83 -58.74
CA ALA A 583 62.43 -52.11 -58.90
C ALA A 583 61.54 -53.20 -59.56
N LEU A 584 60.22 -53.15 -59.34
CA LEU A 584 59.25 -54.02 -60.02
C LEU A 584 59.13 -53.64 -61.51
N ASP A 585 59.03 -52.36 -61.83
CA ASP A 585 58.99 -51.86 -63.22
C ASP A 585 60.27 -52.23 -63.98
N GLN A 586 61.44 -52.12 -63.34
CA GLN A 586 62.71 -52.59 -63.90
C GLN A 586 62.69 -54.11 -64.16
N ALA A 587 62.21 -54.91 -63.21
CA ALA A 587 62.09 -56.37 -63.38
C ALA A 587 61.06 -56.75 -64.46
N PHE A 588 59.98 -55.99 -64.63
CA PHE A 588 59.03 -56.17 -65.73
C PHE A 588 59.66 -55.82 -67.09
N ALA A 589 60.43 -54.73 -67.18
CA ALA A 589 61.14 -54.34 -68.40
C ALA A 589 62.21 -55.38 -68.80
N GLU A 590 62.95 -55.93 -67.84
CA GLU A 590 63.91 -57.02 -68.06
C GLU A 590 63.23 -58.31 -68.52
N ASN A 591 62.14 -58.73 -67.88
CA ASN A 591 61.36 -59.90 -68.31
C ASN A 591 60.74 -59.71 -69.70
N GLN A 592 60.23 -58.51 -70.02
CA GLN A 592 59.70 -58.21 -71.37
C GLN A 592 60.82 -58.26 -72.43
N THR A 593 62.01 -57.76 -72.10
CA THR A 593 63.18 -57.81 -72.99
C THR A 593 63.64 -59.24 -73.22
N LEU A 594 63.69 -60.07 -72.17
CA LEU A 594 64.03 -61.49 -72.27
C LEU A 594 62.98 -62.27 -73.07
N SER A 595 61.69 -62.00 -72.86
CA SER A 595 60.57 -62.58 -73.61
C SER A 595 60.67 -62.25 -75.10
N ASN A 596 60.94 -60.98 -75.45
CA ASN A 596 61.14 -60.55 -76.83
C ASN A 596 62.35 -61.25 -77.48
N ALA A 597 63.48 -61.34 -76.78
CA ALA A 597 64.69 -62.00 -77.28
C ALA A 597 64.50 -63.52 -77.47
N PHE A 598 63.81 -64.19 -76.55
CA PHE A 598 63.50 -65.61 -76.65
C PHE A 598 62.46 -65.91 -77.74
N ASN A 599 61.48 -65.03 -77.94
CA ASN A 599 60.56 -65.10 -79.07
C ASN A 599 61.29 -64.98 -80.42
N GLN A 600 62.22 -64.02 -80.54
CA GLN A 600 63.06 -63.89 -81.75
C GLN A 600 63.90 -65.15 -82.00
N PHE A 601 64.55 -65.70 -80.96
CA PHE A 601 65.29 -66.97 -81.07
C PHE A 601 64.42 -68.14 -81.56
N LEU A 602 63.18 -68.26 -81.07
CA LEU A 602 62.25 -69.30 -81.52
C LEU A 602 61.84 -69.10 -82.98
N VAL A 603 61.61 -67.86 -83.42
CA VAL A 603 61.33 -67.52 -84.83
C VAL A 603 62.53 -67.87 -85.72
N ASP A 604 63.74 -67.44 -85.35
CA ASP A 604 64.96 -67.69 -86.14
C ASP A 604 65.27 -69.20 -86.24
N ALA A 605 65.16 -69.92 -85.12
CA ALA A 605 65.44 -71.37 -85.06
C ALA A 605 64.37 -72.20 -85.78
N SER A 606 63.11 -71.77 -85.81
CA SER A 606 62.03 -72.48 -86.51
C SER A 606 62.07 -72.26 -88.03
N ILE A 607 62.42 -71.04 -88.48
CA ILE A 607 62.76 -70.77 -89.88
C ILE A 607 63.95 -71.65 -90.30
N ALA A 608 65.05 -71.65 -89.53
CA ALA A 608 66.27 -72.39 -89.86
C ALA A 608 66.12 -73.94 -89.90
N LEU A 609 65.03 -74.48 -89.36
CA LEU A 609 64.72 -75.91 -89.39
C LEU A 609 63.63 -76.29 -90.40
N ASN A 610 62.58 -75.47 -90.52
CA ASN A 610 61.32 -75.84 -91.16
C ASN A 610 60.80 -74.77 -92.17
N ASP A 611 61.53 -73.70 -92.46
CA ASP A 611 61.10 -72.52 -93.25
C ASP A 611 59.80 -71.85 -92.76
N ASN A 612 59.39 -72.10 -91.51
CA ASN A 612 58.14 -71.60 -90.93
C ASN A 612 58.41 -70.96 -89.57
N ALA A 613 58.06 -69.68 -89.43
CA ALA A 613 58.20 -68.94 -88.17
C ALA A 613 57.20 -69.42 -87.10
N ILE A 614 57.71 -69.84 -85.95
CA ILE A 614 56.96 -70.26 -84.76
C ILE A 614 57.22 -69.22 -83.67
N THR A 615 56.18 -68.54 -83.20
CA THR A 615 56.32 -67.57 -82.10
C THR A 615 56.36 -68.26 -80.73
N LEU A 616 56.77 -67.51 -79.71
CA LEU A 616 56.69 -67.91 -78.29
C LEU A 616 55.28 -68.38 -77.90
N GLN A 617 54.23 -67.75 -78.44
CA GLN A 617 52.85 -68.14 -78.15
C GLN A 617 52.48 -69.46 -78.83
N ASP A 618 52.95 -69.71 -80.06
CA ASP A 618 52.74 -70.97 -80.77
C ASP A 618 53.51 -72.13 -80.16
N PHE A 619 54.73 -71.85 -79.66
CA PHE A 619 55.59 -72.80 -78.96
C PHE A 619 54.87 -73.48 -77.80
N PHE A 620 54.20 -72.69 -76.95
CA PHE A 620 53.42 -73.18 -75.81
C PHE A 620 52.00 -73.62 -76.17
N ALA A 621 51.27 -72.87 -77.00
CA ALA A 621 49.84 -73.13 -77.24
C ALA A 621 49.55 -74.23 -78.27
N GLN A 622 50.46 -74.47 -79.23
CA GLN A 622 50.23 -75.41 -80.35
C GLN A 622 51.10 -76.69 -80.28
N ASN A 623 51.71 -76.96 -79.12
CA ASN A 623 52.78 -77.96 -78.94
C ASN A 623 53.90 -77.86 -80.01
N ALA A 624 54.17 -76.65 -80.52
CA ALA A 624 55.10 -76.47 -81.63
C ALA A 624 56.55 -76.79 -81.22
N GLY A 625 56.90 -76.67 -79.93
CA GLY A 625 58.16 -77.17 -79.38
C GLY A 625 58.37 -78.68 -79.57
N GLN A 626 57.33 -79.50 -79.42
CA GLN A 626 57.43 -80.95 -79.68
C GLN A 626 57.65 -81.22 -81.18
N LYS A 627 56.93 -80.52 -82.06
CA LYS A 627 57.10 -80.61 -83.52
C LYS A 627 58.54 -80.26 -83.94
N ILE A 628 59.16 -79.24 -83.34
CA ILE A 628 60.57 -78.89 -83.57
C ILE A 628 61.51 -80.05 -83.18
N VAL A 629 61.29 -80.68 -82.01
CA VAL A 629 62.10 -81.83 -81.55
C VAL A 629 61.92 -83.06 -82.45
N GLU A 630 60.70 -83.33 -82.92
CA GLU A 630 60.39 -84.40 -83.87
C GLU A 630 61.06 -84.16 -85.24
N GLN A 631 61.04 -82.93 -85.75
CA GLN A 631 61.75 -82.54 -86.99
C GLN A 631 63.27 -82.74 -86.85
N VAL A 632 63.89 -82.26 -85.76
CA VAL A 632 65.33 -82.47 -85.48
C VAL A 632 65.66 -83.96 -85.36
N THR A 633 64.77 -84.76 -84.78
CA THR A 633 64.94 -86.22 -84.68
C THR A 633 64.84 -86.90 -86.05
N SER A 634 63.90 -86.48 -86.89
CA SER A 634 63.75 -86.93 -88.29
C SER A 634 64.98 -86.57 -89.14
N ILE A 635 65.50 -85.35 -89.03
CA ILE A 635 66.73 -84.92 -89.72
C ILE A 635 67.91 -85.81 -89.30
N ARG A 636 68.07 -86.11 -88.00
CA ARG A 636 69.11 -87.04 -87.52
C ARG A 636 68.94 -88.47 -88.05
N ALA A 637 67.71 -88.97 -88.14
CA ALA A 637 67.42 -90.29 -88.72
C ALA A 637 67.73 -90.33 -90.24
N ASN A 638 67.35 -89.29 -90.98
CA ASN A 638 67.63 -89.16 -92.40
C ASN A 638 69.13 -89.06 -92.69
N LEU A 639 69.89 -88.35 -91.86
CA LEU A 639 71.35 -88.26 -91.96
C LEU A 639 72.02 -89.63 -91.68
N ALA A 640 71.49 -90.41 -90.73
CA ALA A 640 71.94 -91.79 -90.49
C ALA A 640 71.63 -92.72 -91.69
N ASN A 641 70.44 -92.59 -92.29
CA ASN A 641 70.07 -93.35 -93.50
C ASN A 641 70.94 -92.99 -94.71
N LEU A 642 71.21 -91.71 -94.97
CA LEU A 642 72.12 -91.27 -96.04
C LEU A 642 73.54 -91.83 -95.85
N ARG A 643 74.02 -91.86 -94.60
CA ARG A 643 75.31 -92.47 -94.27
C ARG A 643 75.33 -93.97 -94.57
N HIS A 644 74.28 -94.70 -94.20
CA HIS A 644 74.15 -96.12 -94.53
C HIS A 644 74.11 -96.35 -96.06
N GLN A 645 73.42 -95.50 -96.82
CA GLN A 645 73.41 -95.58 -98.30
C GLN A 645 74.80 -95.34 -98.89
N TYR A 646 75.54 -94.35 -98.38
CA TYR A 646 76.93 -94.07 -98.79
C TYR A 646 77.87 -95.26 -98.52
N ASP A 647 77.82 -95.83 -97.32
CA ASP A 647 78.62 -97.01 -96.97
C ASP A 647 78.24 -98.24 -97.82
N THR A 648 76.97 -98.35 -98.25
CA THR A 648 76.49 -99.40 -99.17
C THR A 648 77.05 -99.23 -100.59
N LEU A 649 77.03 -98.01 -101.15
CA LEU A 649 77.63 -97.73 -102.46
C LEU A 649 79.14 -98.02 -102.47
N LYS A 650 79.85 -97.68 -101.39
CA LYS A 650 81.27 -97.95 -101.20
C LYS A 650 81.59 -99.46 -101.23
N GLY A 651 80.72 -100.28 -100.64
CA GLY A 651 80.82 -101.75 -100.75
C GLY A 651 80.67 -102.24 -102.19
N PHE A 652 79.73 -101.67 -102.96
CA PHE A 652 79.48 -102.06 -104.34
C PHE A 652 80.67 -101.76 -105.28
N ILE A 653 81.30 -100.59 -105.12
CA ILE A 653 82.52 -100.20 -105.85
C ILE A 653 83.66 -101.21 -105.59
N THR A 654 83.78 -101.70 -104.36
CA THR A 654 84.83 -102.66 -103.97
C THR A 654 84.66 -104.03 -104.64
N LEU A 655 83.41 -104.51 -104.77
CA LEU A 655 83.10 -105.76 -105.48
C LEU A 655 83.34 -105.65 -107.00
N PHE A 656 83.02 -104.50 -107.60
CA PHE A 656 83.16 -104.30 -109.03
C PHE A 656 84.62 -104.35 -109.50
N HIS A 657 85.55 -103.85 -108.69
CA HIS A 657 86.98 -103.82 -109.00
C HIS A 657 87.63 -105.22 -109.06
N ASN A 658 87.17 -106.16 -108.23
CA ASN A 658 87.76 -107.51 -108.13
C ASN A 658 87.27 -108.49 -109.20
N SER A 659 86.31 -108.11 -110.04
CA SER A 659 85.50 -109.06 -110.84
C SER A 659 85.84 -109.11 -112.33
N LEU A 660 86.62 -108.14 -112.85
CA LEU A 660 86.86 -107.95 -114.29
C LEU A 660 88.33 -107.57 -114.57
N GLY A 661 89.22 -108.57 -114.48
CA GLY A 661 90.67 -108.41 -114.67
C GLY A 661 91.30 -109.58 -115.45
N ASP A 662 90.90 -109.70 -116.72
CA ASP A 662 91.56 -110.36 -117.87
C ASP A 662 92.39 -111.66 -117.71
N TYR A 663 92.00 -112.70 -118.47
CA TYR A 663 92.92 -113.64 -119.14
C TYR A 663 92.28 -114.31 -120.38
N PHE A 664 93.03 -114.40 -121.50
CA PHE A 664 92.74 -115.17 -122.73
C PHE A 664 94.06 -115.87 -123.18
N VAL A 665 94.12 -117.21 -123.29
CA VAL A 665 93.90 -118.09 -124.49
C VAL A 665 95.06 -118.10 -125.52
N GLU A 666 95.65 -119.29 -125.84
CA GLU A 666 95.89 -119.83 -127.22
C GLU A 666 96.39 -121.35 -127.26
N PRO A 667 96.73 -122.06 -128.39
CA PRO A 667 95.93 -123.24 -128.82
C PRO A 667 96.68 -124.55 -129.35
N THR A 668 95.94 -125.44 -130.06
CA THR A 668 96.32 -126.57 -130.98
C THR A 668 96.83 -127.92 -130.39
N ASP A 669 96.80 -129.11 -131.04
CA ASP A 669 96.47 -129.55 -132.43
C ASP A 669 95.76 -130.96 -132.46
N THR A 670 95.41 -131.51 -133.64
CA THR A 670 94.32 -132.48 -133.88
C THR A 670 94.69 -133.90 -134.39
N VAL A 671 95.96 -134.21 -134.73
CA VAL A 671 96.32 -135.47 -135.42
C VAL A 671 96.11 -136.78 -134.59
N LYS A 672 95.82 -136.69 -133.28
CA LYS A 672 95.51 -137.87 -132.43
C LYS A 672 94.21 -138.60 -132.83
N GLN A 673 93.26 -137.90 -133.45
CA GLN A 673 91.89 -138.37 -133.68
C GLN A 673 91.77 -139.73 -134.38
N MET A 674 92.72 -140.10 -135.26
CA MET A 674 92.63 -141.36 -136.01
C MET A 674 93.06 -142.59 -135.18
N ASN A 675 93.85 -142.43 -134.12
CA ASN A 675 94.09 -143.50 -133.13
C ASN A 675 92.96 -143.59 -132.10
N GLU A 676 92.31 -142.46 -131.78
CA GLU A 676 91.22 -142.40 -130.81
C GLU A 676 90.03 -143.28 -131.19
N VAL A 677 89.71 -143.44 -132.47
CA VAL A 677 88.61 -144.32 -132.93
C VAL A 677 88.77 -145.79 -132.46
N ARG A 678 90.01 -146.29 -132.37
CA ARG A 678 90.26 -147.65 -131.86
C ARG A 678 90.08 -147.73 -130.34
N THR A 679 90.47 -146.68 -129.62
CA THR A 679 90.24 -146.50 -128.18
C THR A 679 88.75 -146.33 -127.87
N VAL A 680 87.96 -145.70 -128.75
CA VAL A 680 86.52 -145.46 -128.58
C VAL A 680 85.72 -146.76 -128.46
N ILE A 681 86.06 -147.82 -129.19
CA ILE A 681 85.31 -149.08 -129.12
C ILE A 681 85.48 -149.74 -127.75
N GLU A 682 86.71 -149.85 -127.24
CA GLU A 682 86.94 -150.43 -125.92
C GLU A 682 86.48 -149.48 -124.79
N SER A 683 86.52 -148.17 -125.01
CA SER A 683 85.95 -147.19 -124.08
C SER A 683 84.42 -147.27 -124.02
N GLN A 684 83.71 -147.59 -125.11
CA GLN A 684 82.25 -147.80 -125.07
C GLN A 684 81.85 -148.99 -124.20
N LYS A 685 82.64 -150.07 -124.20
CA LYS A 685 82.44 -151.24 -123.33
C LYS A 685 82.62 -150.89 -121.85
N ALA A 686 83.62 -150.06 -121.53
CA ALA A 686 83.77 -149.46 -120.21
C ALA A 686 82.60 -148.50 -119.88
N ALA A 687 82.16 -147.68 -120.84
CA ALA A 687 81.09 -146.70 -120.68
C ALA A 687 79.70 -147.33 -120.46
N ILE A 688 79.42 -148.49 -121.05
CA ILE A 688 78.20 -149.28 -120.75
C ILE A 688 78.23 -149.75 -119.29
N THR A 689 79.37 -150.25 -118.83
CA THR A 689 79.56 -150.66 -117.42
C THR A 689 79.43 -149.45 -116.47
N ALA A 690 79.99 -148.30 -116.84
CA ALA A 690 79.86 -147.05 -116.10
C ALA A 690 78.41 -146.51 -116.08
N ARG A 691 77.68 -146.57 -117.21
CA ARG A 691 76.25 -146.23 -117.29
C ARG A 691 75.41 -147.10 -116.36
N SER A 692 75.71 -148.40 -116.25
CA SER A 692 75.01 -149.31 -115.33
C SER A 692 75.21 -148.92 -113.85
N LYS A 693 76.40 -148.43 -113.47
CA LYS A 693 76.62 -147.79 -112.15
C LYS A 693 75.86 -146.46 -112.03
N LYS A 694 75.94 -145.59 -113.05
CA LYS A 694 75.23 -144.30 -113.11
C LYS A 694 73.71 -144.45 -112.91
N ILE A 695 73.11 -145.51 -113.44
CA ILE A 695 71.69 -145.83 -113.27
C ILE A 695 71.36 -146.25 -111.83
N HIS A 696 72.28 -146.91 -111.11
CA HIS A 696 72.12 -147.17 -109.67
C HIS A 696 72.28 -145.89 -108.84
N GLU A 697 73.27 -145.04 -109.14
CA GLU A 697 73.43 -143.71 -108.52
C GLU A 697 72.16 -142.86 -108.70
N LEU A 698 71.63 -142.77 -109.93
CA LEU A 698 70.40 -142.03 -110.22
C LEU A 698 69.17 -142.63 -109.50
N LYS A 699 69.06 -143.97 -109.40
CA LYS A 699 68.01 -144.61 -108.59
C LYS A 699 68.14 -144.33 -107.09
N ALA A 700 69.36 -144.17 -106.56
CA ALA A 700 69.57 -143.75 -105.18
C ALA A 700 69.18 -142.28 -104.97
N ILE A 701 69.61 -141.38 -105.88
CA ILE A 701 69.26 -139.96 -105.86
C ILE A 701 67.74 -139.77 -105.94
N ILE A 702 67.03 -140.50 -106.81
CA ILE A 702 65.56 -140.45 -106.93
C ILE A 702 64.86 -140.88 -105.63
N ARG A 703 65.37 -141.89 -104.92
CA ARG A 703 64.83 -142.27 -103.60
C ARG A 703 65.11 -141.20 -102.55
N GLN A 704 66.29 -140.60 -102.56
CA GLN A 704 66.68 -139.56 -101.62
C GLN A 704 65.87 -138.27 -101.84
N THR A 705 65.63 -137.86 -103.08
CA THR A 705 64.79 -136.69 -103.39
C THR A 705 63.31 -136.93 -103.13
N ALA A 706 62.80 -138.15 -103.36
CA ALA A 706 61.44 -138.50 -102.94
C ALA A 706 61.27 -138.43 -101.41
N ALA A 707 62.28 -138.88 -100.65
CA ALA A 707 62.27 -138.78 -99.18
C ALA A 707 62.36 -137.32 -98.68
N THR A 708 63.23 -136.48 -99.27
CA THR A 708 63.34 -135.07 -98.83
C THR A 708 62.14 -134.23 -99.27
N LEU A 709 61.48 -134.55 -100.39
CA LEU A 709 60.21 -133.93 -100.76
C LEU A 709 59.11 -134.28 -99.74
N LYS A 710 59.00 -135.55 -99.34
CA LYS A 710 58.00 -135.97 -98.34
C LYS A 710 58.24 -135.36 -96.95
N ASN A 711 59.50 -135.16 -96.55
CA ASN A 711 59.78 -134.43 -95.32
C ASN A 711 59.34 -132.96 -95.42
N LYS A 712 59.63 -132.28 -96.54
CA LYS A 712 59.19 -130.90 -96.77
C LYS A 712 57.66 -130.74 -96.80
N GLU A 713 56.95 -131.73 -97.33
CA GLU A 713 55.48 -131.77 -97.32
C GLU A 713 54.95 -131.72 -95.88
N VAL A 714 55.52 -132.51 -94.98
CA VAL A 714 55.23 -132.49 -93.54
C VAL A 714 55.68 -131.17 -92.87
N ASP A 715 56.85 -130.63 -93.22
CA ASP A 715 57.33 -129.34 -92.69
C ASP A 715 56.38 -128.18 -93.07
N TYR A 716 55.82 -128.19 -94.28
CA TYR A 716 54.85 -127.18 -94.73
C TYR A 716 53.47 -127.35 -94.08
N ASP A 717 52.97 -128.58 -93.89
CA ASP A 717 51.73 -128.83 -93.15
C ASP A 717 51.84 -128.36 -91.68
N ASN A 718 52.99 -128.58 -91.04
CA ASN A 718 53.26 -128.06 -89.69
C ASN A 718 53.24 -126.52 -89.66
N GLN A 719 53.93 -125.85 -90.60
CA GLN A 719 53.93 -124.39 -90.71
C GLN A 719 52.53 -123.82 -90.98
N LEU A 720 51.70 -124.52 -91.78
CA LEU A 720 50.31 -124.13 -91.99
C LEU A 720 49.46 -124.25 -90.72
N HIS A 721 49.74 -125.22 -89.84
CA HIS A 721 49.08 -125.32 -88.53
C HIS A 721 49.50 -124.19 -87.58
N GLU A 722 50.81 -123.90 -87.46
CA GLU A 722 51.33 -122.79 -86.65
C GLU A 722 50.77 -121.43 -87.11
N LEU A 723 50.66 -121.23 -88.44
CA LEU A 723 50.03 -120.03 -89.01
C LEU A 723 48.52 -119.99 -88.77
N GLN A 724 47.81 -121.13 -88.77
CA GLN A 724 46.39 -121.17 -88.42
C GLN A 724 46.14 -120.88 -86.94
N ASP A 725 46.98 -121.38 -86.03
CA ASP A 725 46.82 -121.14 -84.59
C ASP A 725 47.18 -119.70 -84.20
N THR A 726 48.26 -119.14 -84.76
CA THR A 726 48.58 -117.70 -84.57
C THR A 726 47.49 -116.78 -85.16
N ILE A 727 46.84 -117.16 -86.26
CA ILE A 727 45.66 -116.44 -86.78
C ILE A 727 44.49 -116.49 -85.78
N LYS A 728 44.22 -117.63 -85.12
CA LYS A 728 43.17 -117.75 -84.10
C LYS A 728 43.49 -116.88 -82.87
N GLU A 729 44.74 -116.88 -82.40
CA GLU A 729 45.18 -116.03 -81.28
C GLU A 729 45.03 -114.54 -81.59
N LEU A 730 45.45 -114.10 -82.79
CA LEU A 730 45.29 -112.72 -83.23
C LEU A 730 43.81 -112.31 -83.37
N GLN A 731 42.95 -113.22 -83.85
CA GLN A 731 41.49 -112.99 -83.89
C GLN A 731 40.89 -112.83 -82.49
N CYS A 732 41.22 -113.73 -81.55
CA CYS A 732 40.80 -113.60 -80.15
C CYS A 732 41.28 -112.28 -79.54
N SER A 733 42.56 -111.94 -79.69
CA SER A 733 43.15 -110.68 -79.21
C SER A 733 42.44 -109.44 -79.79
N HIS A 734 42.15 -109.44 -81.10
CA HIS A 734 41.42 -108.35 -81.74
C HIS A 734 39.99 -108.20 -81.19
N THR A 735 39.26 -109.30 -80.96
CA THR A 735 37.91 -109.23 -80.36
C THR A 735 37.94 -108.70 -78.92
N ALA A 736 38.93 -109.10 -78.12
CA ALA A 736 39.12 -108.59 -76.76
C ALA A 736 39.41 -107.08 -76.74
N LEU A 737 40.29 -106.60 -77.63
CA LEU A 737 40.59 -105.18 -77.78
C LEU A 737 39.36 -104.36 -78.23
N GLU A 738 38.54 -104.89 -79.15
CA GLU A 738 37.28 -104.24 -79.52
C GLU A 738 36.27 -104.17 -78.36
N THR A 739 36.19 -105.19 -77.49
CA THR A 739 35.36 -105.10 -76.28
C THR A 739 35.87 -104.06 -75.28
N VAL A 740 37.19 -103.98 -75.03
CA VAL A 740 37.77 -102.96 -74.14
C VAL A 740 37.57 -101.55 -74.70
N LYS A 741 37.74 -101.36 -76.01
CA LYS A 741 37.48 -100.10 -76.73
C LYS A 741 36.03 -99.64 -76.63
N ARG A 742 35.05 -100.56 -76.63
CA ARG A 742 33.63 -100.24 -76.41
C ARG A 742 33.37 -99.84 -74.96
N GLN A 743 33.95 -100.55 -73.99
CA GLN A 743 33.82 -100.23 -72.57
C GLN A 743 34.37 -98.83 -72.26
N LEU A 744 35.63 -98.57 -72.64
CA LEU A 744 36.27 -97.26 -72.44
C LEU A 744 35.51 -96.11 -73.11
N LYS A 745 34.81 -96.36 -74.23
CA LYS A 745 33.94 -95.36 -74.84
C LYS A 745 32.70 -95.09 -73.99
N ALA A 746 32.00 -96.14 -73.54
CA ALA A 746 30.83 -96.00 -72.66
C ALA A 746 31.19 -95.31 -71.32
N ASP A 747 32.36 -95.61 -70.76
CA ASP A 747 32.86 -94.97 -69.54
C ASP A 747 33.16 -93.49 -69.75
N ASN A 748 33.70 -93.11 -70.92
CA ASN A 748 33.98 -91.72 -71.28
C ASN A 748 32.70 -90.91 -71.60
N ASP A 749 31.72 -91.54 -72.28
CA ASP A 749 30.40 -90.95 -72.51
C ASP A 749 29.67 -90.70 -71.16
N ASN A 750 29.81 -91.61 -70.18
CA ASN A 750 29.28 -91.49 -68.82
C ASN A 750 29.99 -90.39 -67.99
N LEU A 751 31.34 -90.36 -68.00
CA LEU A 751 32.13 -89.28 -67.38
C LEU A 751 31.77 -87.91 -67.95
N THR A 752 31.51 -87.82 -69.25
CA THR A 752 31.06 -86.58 -69.91
C THR A 752 29.69 -86.13 -69.38
N GLN A 753 28.73 -87.05 -69.21
CA GLN A 753 27.44 -86.72 -68.59
C GLN A 753 27.58 -86.26 -67.13
N GLN A 754 28.39 -86.94 -66.32
CA GLN A 754 28.61 -86.55 -64.93
C GLN A 754 29.25 -85.15 -64.82
N LEU A 755 30.24 -84.85 -65.66
CA LEU A 755 30.89 -83.54 -65.68
C LEU A 755 29.92 -82.43 -66.15
N GLN A 756 29.04 -82.74 -67.11
CA GLN A 756 27.98 -81.83 -67.55
C GLN A 756 26.92 -81.57 -66.46
N GLN A 757 26.51 -82.60 -65.72
CA GLN A 757 25.61 -82.45 -64.57
C GLN A 757 26.24 -81.59 -63.47
N VAL A 758 27.47 -81.89 -63.04
CA VAL A 758 28.19 -81.12 -62.01
C VAL A 758 28.39 -79.66 -62.44
N THR A 759 28.55 -79.40 -63.75
CA THR A 759 28.62 -78.02 -64.27
C THR A 759 27.28 -77.29 -64.09
N GLN A 760 26.14 -77.92 -64.43
CA GLN A 760 24.81 -77.32 -64.21
C GLN A 760 24.49 -77.11 -62.73
N GLU A 761 24.86 -78.07 -61.86
CA GLU A 761 24.68 -77.94 -60.41
C GLU A 761 25.52 -76.76 -59.85
N ARG A 762 26.74 -76.57 -60.36
CA ARG A 762 27.57 -75.40 -60.01
C ARG A 762 26.92 -74.10 -60.48
N GLU A 763 26.46 -74.02 -61.72
CA GLU A 763 25.82 -72.82 -62.29
C GLU A 763 24.53 -72.44 -61.52
N GLN A 764 23.74 -73.43 -61.08
CA GLN A 764 22.56 -73.19 -60.24
C GLN A 764 22.93 -72.68 -58.85
N LEU A 765 23.95 -73.26 -58.20
CA LEU A 765 24.44 -72.79 -56.90
C LEU A 765 25.03 -71.37 -57.00
N GLU A 766 25.82 -71.10 -58.05
CA GLU A 766 26.44 -69.80 -58.34
C GLU A 766 25.36 -68.73 -58.56
N SER A 767 24.32 -69.02 -59.34
CA SER A 767 23.14 -68.15 -59.52
C SER A 767 22.38 -67.91 -58.21
N THR A 768 22.22 -68.94 -57.37
CA THR A 768 21.53 -68.83 -56.07
C THR A 768 22.31 -67.94 -55.10
N ILE A 769 23.63 -68.11 -55.02
CA ILE A 769 24.53 -67.31 -54.15
C ILE A 769 24.56 -65.84 -54.59
N VAL A 770 24.49 -65.56 -55.90
CA VAL A 770 24.36 -64.19 -56.41
C VAL A 770 23.00 -63.60 -56.00
N GLN A 771 21.91 -64.33 -56.21
CA GLN A 771 20.56 -63.87 -55.87
C GLN A 771 20.38 -63.59 -54.36
N ASP A 772 20.90 -64.46 -53.48
CA ASP A 772 20.86 -64.26 -52.04
C ASP A 772 21.72 -63.05 -51.60
N ASN A 773 22.88 -62.82 -52.22
CA ASN A 773 23.69 -61.62 -51.97
C ASN A 773 22.98 -60.33 -52.40
N ASP A 774 22.34 -60.31 -53.57
CA ASP A 774 21.61 -59.15 -54.06
C ASP A 774 20.40 -58.83 -53.16
N VAL A 775 19.67 -59.86 -52.71
CA VAL A 775 18.58 -59.70 -51.73
C VAL A 775 19.12 -59.19 -50.38
N HIS A 776 20.24 -59.72 -49.90
CA HIS A 776 20.85 -59.27 -48.64
C HIS A 776 21.33 -57.81 -48.71
N ASN A 777 22.07 -57.44 -49.77
CA ASN A 777 22.51 -56.07 -50.01
C ASN A 777 21.33 -55.11 -50.14
N THR A 778 20.27 -55.49 -50.87
CA THR A 778 19.06 -54.67 -51.02
C THR A 778 18.37 -54.43 -49.68
N SER A 779 18.24 -55.47 -48.84
CA SER A 779 17.68 -55.34 -47.49
C SER A 779 18.53 -54.42 -46.61
N LEU A 780 19.86 -54.55 -46.67
CA LEU A 780 20.78 -53.74 -45.87
C LEU A 780 20.72 -52.26 -46.27
N ILE A 781 20.63 -51.96 -47.57
CA ILE A 781 20.45 -50.60 -48.10
C ILE A 781 19.12 -50.00 -47.64
N ASP A 782 18.02 -50.76 -47.73
CA ASP A 782 16.68 -50.30 -47.32
C ASP A 782 16.59 -50.07 -45.80
N ASP A 783 17.25 -50.89 -44.98
CA ASP A 783 17.33 -50.68 -43.54
C ASP A 783 18.21 -49.48 -43.15
N PHE A 784 19.34 -49.25 -43.83
CA PHE A 784 20.10 -48.00 -43.68
C PHE A 784 19.28 -46.77 -44.10
N ALA A 785 18.51 -46.85 -45.20
CA ALA A 785 17.65 -45.76 -45.64
C ALA A 785 16.53 -45.44 -44.63
N LYS A 786 15.91 -46.46 -44.02
CA LYS A 786 14.96 -46.29 -42.89
C LYS A 786 15.64 -45.63 -41.70
N GLN A 787 16.84 -46.08 -41.33
CA GLN A 787 17.58 -45.53 -40.20
C GLN A 787 17.97 -44.06 -40.43
N GLU A 788 18.49 -43.71 -41.61
CA GLU A 788 18.82 -42.33 -41.98
C GLU A 788 17.57 -41.44 -42.00
N SER A 789 16.46 -41.94 -42.55
CA SER A 789 15.16 -41.24 -42.54
C SER A 789 14.66 -40.97 -41.11
N SER A 790 14.80 -41.95 -40.22
CA SER A 790 14.44 -41.80 -38.80
C SER A 790 15.30 -40.73 -38.11
N LEU A 791 16.62 -40.73 -38.33
CA LEU A 791 17.55 -39.76 -37.76
C LEU A 791 17.29 -38.35 -38.30
N LYS A 792 17.03 -38.20 -39.61
CA LYS A 792 16.59 -36.93 -40.22
C LYS A 792 15.26 -36.44 -39.63
N GLY A 793 14.35 -37.34 -39.26
CA GLY A 793 13.13 -37.01 -38.52
C GLY A 793 13.42 -36.47 -37.12
N THR A 794 14.28 -37.17 -36.35
CA THR A 794 14.66 -36.77 -34.99
C THR A 794 15.38 -35.41 -34.97
N ILE A 795 16.30 -35.17 -35.92
CA ILE A 795 17.01 -33.89 -36.07
C ILE A 795 16.01 -32.75 -36.33
N LYS A 796 15.11 -32.90 -37.31
CA LYS A 796 14.07 -31.88 -37.59
C LYS A 796 13.16 -31.60 -36.38
N SER A 797 12.83 -32.64 -35.61
CA SER A 797 12.07 -32.49 -34.36
C SER A 797 12.85 -31.65 -33.34
N GLN A 798 14.12 -31.99 -33.10
CA GLN A 798 14.99 -31.25 -32.18
C GLN A 798 15.25 -29.81 -32.63
N ASP A 799 15.47 -29.56 -33.92
CA ASP A 799 15.61 -28.19 -34.47
C ASP A 799 14.35 -27.36 -34.23
N SER A 800 13.15 -27.96 -34.43
CA SER A 800 11.89 -27.27 -34.16
C SER A 800 11.72 -26.92 -32.67
N GLN A 801 12.15 -27.82 -31.78
CA GLN A 801 12.10 -27.65 -30.33
C GLN A 801 13.13 -26.60 -29.86
N ILE A 802 14.32 -26.58 -30.44
CA ILE A 802 15.33 -25.53 -30.24
C ILE A 802 14.80 -24.17 -30.71
N HIS A 803 14.08 -24.11 -31.83
CA HIS A 803 13.46 -22.87 -32.30
C HIS A 803 12.38 -22.35 -31.33
N GLN A 804 11.49 -23.23 -30.85
CA GLN A 804 10.48 -22.88 -29.84
C GLN A 804 11.10 -22.41 -28.52
N LEU A 805 12.15 -23.09 -28.04
CA LEU A 805 12.88 -22.69 -26.83
C LEU A 805 13.57 -21.32 -27.02
N ARG A 806 14.23 -21.07 -28.16
CA ARG A 806 14.82 -19.75 -28.47
C ARG A 806 13.78 -18.64 -28.51
N GLN A 807 12.62 -18.88 -29.11
CA GLN A 807 11.52 -17.90 -29.14
C GLN A 807 10.92 -17.66 -27.74
N THR A 808 10.85 -18.70 -26.92
CA THR A 808 10.39 -18.60 -25.52
C THR A 808 11.37 -17.77 -24.68
N ILE A 809 12.69 -17.98 -24.85
CA ILE A 809 13.74 -17.17 -24.21
C ILE A 809 13.62 -15.71 -24.63
N ALA A 810 13.52 -15.41 -25.93
CA ALA A 810 13.38 -14.03 -26.42
C ALA A 810 12.12 -13.33 -25.88
N ASN A 811 11.00 -14.04 -25.74
CA ASN A 811 9.79 -13.52 -25.11
C ASN A 811 10.03 -13.19 -23.62
N LEU A 812 10.65 -14.10 -22.86
CA LEU A 812 10.97 -13.91 -21.45
C LEU A 812 11.98 -12.77 -21.22
N GLU A 813 12.96 -12.60 -22.10
CA GLU A 813 13.87 -11.44 -22.09
C GLU A 813 13.11 -10.13 -22.36
N GLY A 814 12.12 -10.15 -23.25
CA GLY A 814 11.18 -9.05 -23.50
C GLY A 814 10.28 -8.72 -22.32
N GLU A 815 9.93 -9.68 -21.47
CA GLU A 815 9.19 -9.43 -20.23
C GLU A 815 10.10 -8.96 -19.09
N LEU A 816 11.29 -9.57 -18.96
CA LEU A 816 12.29 -9.21 -17.96
C LEU A 816 12.80 -7.77 -18.16
N THR A 817 12.91 -7.31 -19.41
CA THR A 817 13.21 -5.90 -19.73
C THR A 817 12.05 -4.95 -19.41
N LYS A 818 10.79 -5.31 -19.68
CA LYS A 818 9.59 -4.56 -19.22
C LYS A 818 9.54 -4.46 -17.69
N HIS A 819 9.78 -5.56 -16.97
CA HIS A 819 9.78 -5.54 -15.51
C HIS A 819 10.93 -4.70 -14.95
N LYS A 820 12.13 -4.72 -15.55
CA LYS A 820 13.23 -3.81 -15.19
C LYS A 820 12.86 -2.33 -15.37
N SER A 821 12.18 -1.95 -16.45
CA SER A 821 11.75 -0.56 -16.67
C SER A 821 10.66 -0.15 -15.67
N LEU A 822 9.69 -1.03 -15.39
CA LEU A 822 8.65 -0.81 -14.37
C LEU A 822 9.23 -0.66 -12.97
N ILE A 823 10.18 -1.51 -12.56
CA ILE A 823 10.89 -1.41 -11.28
C ILE A 823 11.64 -0.08 -11.18
N THR A 824 12.25 0.40 -12.26
CA THR A 824 12.95 1.69 -12.29
C THR A 824 11.96 2.86 -12.15
N SER A 825 10.82 2.80 -12.84
CA SER A 825 9.73 3.79 -12.69
C SER A 825 9.16 3.82 -11.27
N LEU A 826 8.89 2.64 -10.67
CA LEU A 826 8.38 2.53 -9.30
C LEU A 826 9.40 3.01 -8.26
N LYS A 827 10.70 2.79 -8.47
CA LYS A 827 11.76 3.37 -7.62
C LYS A 827 11.81 4.89 -7.69
N ALA A 828 11.63 5.48 -8.88
CA ALA A 828 11.56 6.93 -9.05
C ALA A 828 10.30 7.51 -8.38
N ALA A 829 9.13 6.91 -8.62
CA ALA A 829 7.87 7.32 -8.01
C ALA A 829 7.89 7.19 -6.47
N ARG A 830 8.51 6.13 -5.94
CA ARG A 830 8.76 6.00 -4.49
C ARG A 830 9.66 7.12 -3.98
N LYS A 831 10.82 7.38 -4.61
CA LYS A 831 11.73 8.45 -4.16
C LYS A 831 11.02 9.81 -4.14
N GLN A 832 10.16 10.08 -5.12
CA GLN A 832 9.33 11.28 -5.16
C GLN A 832 8.33 11.35 -3.99
N ARG A 833 7.63 10.24 -3.69
CA ARG A 833 6.75 10.12 -2.51
C ARG A 833 7.50 10.26 -1.18
N ASP A 834 8.71 9.69 -1.07
CA ASP A 834 9.56 9.79 0.12
C ASP A 834 10.00 11.26 0.37
N ILE A 835 10.24 12.05 -0.69
CA ILE A 835 10.51 13.51 -0.62
C ILE A 835 9.25 14.27 -0.21
N GLU A 836 8.11 14.04 -0.88
CA GLU A 836 6.84 14.71 -0.58
C GLU A 836 6.38 14.45 0.87
N TYR A 837 6.62 13.24 1.39
CA TYR A 837 6.35 12.91 2.79
C TYR A 837 7.28 13.67 3.75
N ALA A 838 8.58 13.79 3.44
CA ALA A 838 9.53 14.54 4.26
C ALA A 838 9.20 16.04 4.31
N ASP A 839 8.81 16.66 3.18
CA ASP A 839 8.35 18.04 3.16
C ASP A 839 7.02 18.23 3.91
N LEU A 840 6.06 17.31 3.77
CA LEU A 840 4.81 17.38 4.52
C LEU A 840 5.04 17.25 6.03
N GLN A 841 5.96 16.37 6.45
CA GLN A 841 6.35 16.22 7.86
C GLN A 841 7.09 17.45 8.39
N ARG A 842 7.90 18.12 7.56
CA ARG A 842 8.52 19.42 7.88
C ARG A 842 7.45 20.51 8.07
N VAL A 843 6.50 20.64 7.14
CA VAL A 843 5.41 21.63 7.22
C VAL A 843 4.50 21.40 8.43
N LEU A 844 4.21 20.15 8.79
CA LEU A 844 3.49 19.82 10.03
C LEU A 844 4.28 20.26 11.27
N SER A 845 5.58 19.95 11.34
CA SER A 845 6.45 20.41 12.44
C SER A 845 6.53 21.94 12.56
N GLU A 846 6.62 22.64 11.42
CA GLU A 846 6.61 24.11 11.37
C GLU A 846 5.26 24.68 11.83
N HIS A 847 4.13 24.05 11.46
CA HIS A 847 2.80 24.44 11.91
C HIS A 847 2.58 24.18 13.40
N ASP A 848 3.00 23.02 13.91
CA ASP A 848 2.88 22.67 15.33
C ASP A 848 3.76 23.59 16.20
N GLN A 849 4.99 23.89 15.76
CA GLN A 849 5.84 24.87 16.44
C GLN A 849 5.24 26.28 16.40
N ALA A 850 4.61 26.68 15.28
CA ALA A 850 3.89 27.96 15.20
C ALA A 850 2.65 28.00 16.12
N ALA A 851 1.93 26.89 16.28
CA ALA A 851 0.81 26.76 17.21
C ALA A 851 1.28 26.81 18.68
N ILE A 852 2.37 26.11 19.03
CA ILE A 852 3.01 26.19 20.34
C ILE A 852 3.44 27.63 20.64
N ASN A 853 4.11 28.30 19.69
CA ASN A 853 4.55 29.68 19.86
C ASN A 853 3.37 30.65 20.09
N ARG A 854 2.27 30.48 19.34
CA ARG A 854 1.02 31.25 19.55
C ARG A 854 0.44 31.03 20.94
N LEU A 855 0.23 29.77 21.33
CA LEU A 855 -0.30 29.41 22.66
C LEU A 855 0.60 29.91 23.79
N GLU A 856 1.92 29.92 23.61
CA GLU A 856 2.82 30.55 24.58
C GLU A 856 2.67 32.09 24.63
N THR A 857 2.51 32.76 23.50
CA THR A 857 2.27 34.22 23.50
C THR A 857 0.91 34.58 24.11
N GLU A 858 -0.14 33.82 23.81
CA GLU A 858 -1.45 33.96 24.46
C GLU A 858 -1.34 33.72 25.97
N ARG A 859 -0.64 32.67 26.41
CA ARG A 859 -0.37 32.41 27.84
C ARG A 859 0.38 33.58 28.48
N ARG A 860 1.46 34.10 27.87
CA ARG A 860 2.20 35.26 28.38
C ARG A 860 1.32 36.50 28.51
N ASN A 861 0.49 36.79 27.50
CA ASN A 861 -0.41 37.93 27.49
C ASN A 861 -1.50 37.80 28.57
N ILE A 862 -2.09 36.62 28.72
CA ILE A 862 -3.08 36.31 29.77
C ILE A 862 -2.46 36.41 31.16
N THR A 863 -1.27 35.82 31.38
CA THR A 863 -0.52 35.94 32.65
C THR A 863 -0.23 37.41 32.96
N SER A 864 0.31 38.18 32.02
CA SER A 864 0.59 39.61 32.22
C SER A 864 -0.69 40.42 32.50
N SER A 865 -1.80 40.12 31.82
CA SER A 865 -3.09 40.78 32.09
C SER A 865 -3.61 40.47 33.50
N PHE A 866 -3.49 39.23 33.98
CA PHE A 866 -3.84 38.88 35.35
C PHE A 866 -2.87 39.47 36.38
N GLU A 867 -1.55 39.50 36.13
CA GLU A 867 -0.56 40.13 37.00
C GLU A 867 -0.82 41.63 37.12
N ASN A 868 -1.13 42.32 36.02
CA ASN A 868 -1.49 43.73 36.01
C ASN A 868 -2.78 43.97 36.82
N ALA A 869 -3.84 43.20 36.58
CA ALA A 869 -5.09 43.32 37.34
C ALA A 869 -4.91 43.01 38.84
N VAL A 870 -4.09 42.02 39.19
CA VAL A 870 -3.74 41.70 40.58
C VAL A 870 -2.91 42.82 41.22
N ASN A 871 -2.01 43.47 40.48
CA ASN A 871 -1.23 44.59 41.00
C ASN A 871 -2.09 45.86 41.15
N GLU A 872 -3.00 46.14 40.23
CA GLU A 872 -3.98 47.22 40.38
C GLU A 872 -4.90 46.97 41.59
N LEU A 873 -5.41 45.75 41.77
CA LEU A 873 -6.19 45.38 42.95
C LEU A 873 -5.38 45.51 44.25
N LYS A 874 -4.07 45.18 44.26
CA LYS A 874 -3.19 45.45 45.41
C LYS A 874 -3.07 46.95 45.69
N GLU A 875 -2.83 47.77 44.66
CA GLU A 875 -2.71 49.22 44.80
C GLU A 875 -4.03 49.85 45.30
N GLN A 876 -5.18 49.38 44.81
CA GLN A 876 -6.49 49.76 45.33
C GLN A 876 -6.66 49.31 46.80
N CYS A 877 -6.23 48.10 47.18
CA CYS A 877 -6.24 47.65 48.58
C CYS A 877 -5.32 48.49 49.47
N GLU A 878 -4.15 48.92 48.99
CA GLU A 878 -3.26 49.82 49.74
C GLU A 878 -3.84 51.23 49.85
N LYS A 879 -4.46 51.77 48.78
CA LYS A 879 -5.20 53.05 48.84
C LYS A 879 -6.32 52.98 49.87
N HIS A 880 -7.20 51.98 49.81
CA HIS A 880 -8.25 51.77 50.81
C HIS A 880 -7.69 51.59 52.23
N ARG A 881 -6.58 50.87 52.41
CA ARG A 881 -5.92 50.73 53.72
C ARG A 881 -5.38 52.06 54.25
N ASN A 882 -4.75 52.86 53.39
CA ASN A 882 -4.27 54.20 53.72
C ASN A 882 -5.41 55.16 54.04
N ASP A 883 -6.53 55.07 53.32
CA ASP A 883 -7.70 55.92 53.55
C ASP A 883 -8.48 55.52 54.81
N VAL A 884 -8.60 54.22 55.11
CA VAL A 884 -9.08 53.72 56.41
C VAL A 884 -8.17 54.20 57.55
N GLN A 885 -6.84 54.23 57.36
CA GLN A 885 -5.91 54.78 58.35
C GLN A 885 -6.09 56.29 58.54
N LYS A 886 -6.26 57.07 57.46
CA LYS A 886 -6.59 58.51 57.54
C LYS A 886 -7.93 58.74 58.26
N MET A 887 -8.96 57.96 57.94
CA MET A 887 -10.27 58.04 58.59
C MET A 887 -10.17 57.68 60.07
N ALA A 888 -9.40 56.66 60.47
CA ALA A 888 -9.20 56.33 61.88
C ALA A 888 -8.49 57.46 62.65
N VAL A 889 -7.50 58.13 62.04
CA VAL A 889 -6.85 59.32 62.62
C VAL A 889 -7.83 60.49 62.72
N GLN A 890 -8.60 60.78 61.66
CA GLN A 890 -9.61 61.84 61.67
C GLN A 890 -10.72 61.58 62.70
N VAL A 891 -11.20 60.35 62.82
CA VAL A 891 -12.17 59.95 63.86
C VAL A 891 -11.59 60.21 65.24
N SER A 892 -10.38 59.71 65.53
CA SER A 892 -9.68 59.94 66.81
C SER A 892 -9.49 61.44 67.12
N GLU A 893 -9.14 62.26 66.12
CA GLU A 893 -9.09 63.72 66.27
C GLU A 893 -10.47 64.32 66.57
N THR A 894 -11.54 63.89 65.90
CA THR A 894 -12.89 64.41 66.15
C THR A 894 -13.46 63.94 67.49
N GLU A 895 -13.12 62.74 67.95
CA GLU A 895 -13.44 62.25 69.29
C GLU A 895 -12.70 63.06 70.37
N LEU A 896 -11.42 63.36 70.16
CA LEU A 896 -10.65 64.24 71.03
C LEU A 896 -11.23 65.66 71.09
N LYS A 897 -11.57 66.25 69.93
CA LYS A 897 -12.22 67.56 69.82
C LYS A 897 -13.60 67.57 70.48
N ASN A 898 -14.41 66.52 70.28
CA ASN A 898 -15.70 66.36 70.96
C ASN A 898 -15.54 66.22 72.48
N SER A 899 -14.53 65.48 72.95
CA SER A 899 -14.21 65.37 74.39
C SER A 899 -13.81 66.71 74.99
N GLN A 900 -12.97 67.49 74.30
CA GLN A 900 -12.60 68.86 74.68
C GLN A 900 -13.83 69.77 74.76
N ILE A 901 -14.67 69.81 73.71
CA ILE A 901 -15.91 70.59 73.67
C ILE A 901 -16.88 70.15 74.78
N CYS A 902 -16.97 68.86 75.10
CA CYS A 902 -17.79 68.37 76.21
C CYS A 902 -17.26 68.82 77.58
N GLN A 903 -15.93 68.93 77.76
CA GLN A 903 -15.30 69.49 78.96
C GLN A 903 -15.54 71.00 79.05
N GLU A 904 -15.40 71.74 77.95
CA GLU A 904 -15.71 73.17 77.87
C GLU A 904 -17.18 73.46 78.17
N ILE A 905 -18.12 72.75 77.54
CA ILE A 905 -19.56 72.84 77.85
C ILE A 905 -19.83 72.53 79.32
N SER A 906 -19.13 71.55 79.90
CA SER A 906 -19.26 71.21 81.31
C SER A 906 -18.71 72.29 82.24
N GLN A 907 -17.64 72.99 81.83
CA GLN A 907 -17.06 74.11 82.56
C GLN A 907 -17.95 75.35 82.46
N VAL A 908 -18.36 75.75 81.25
CA VAL A 908 -19.33 76.84 81.01
C VAL A 908 -20.66 76.60 81.75
N ARG A 909 -21.11 75.35 81.89
CA ARG A 909 -22.28 75.00 82.73
C ARG A 909 -22.04 75.24 84.24
N LYS A 910 -20.84 74.94 84.77
CA LYS A 910 -20.48 75.28 86.16
C LYS A 910 -20.41 76.78 86.36
N ASP A 911 -19.74 77.49 85.46
CA ASP A 911 -19.54 78.93 85.55
C ASP A 911 -20.86 79.68 85.39
N LYS A 912 -21.71 79.29 84.43
CA LYS A 912 -23.10 79.76 84.37
C LYS A 912 -23.82 79.56 85.70
N ARG A 913 -23.78 78.36 86.28
CA ARG A 913 -24.47 78.06 87.55
C ARG A 913 -23.93 78.89 88.72
N LYS A 914 -22.62 79.18 88.74
CA LYS A 914 -22.00 80.10 89.69
C LYS A 914 -22.52 81.53 89.52
N MET A 915 -22.51 82.05 88.29
CA MET A 915 -23.04 83.38 87.97
C MET A 915 -24.56 83.49 88.26
N GLU A 916 -25.34 82.42 88.07
CA GLU A 916 -26.76 82.37 88.46
C GLU A 916 -26.97 82.45 89.98
N ILE A 917 -26.10 81.82 90.78
CA ILE A 917 -26.10 81.92 92.25
C ILE A 917 -25.70 83.34 92.70
N GLU A 918 -24.67 83.92 92.09
CA GLU A 918 -24.23 85.30 92.37
C GLU A 918 -25.29 86.34 91.97
N LEU A 919 -25.99 86.13 90.84
CA LEU A 919 -27.13 86.95 90.42
C LEU A 919 -28.33 86.80 91.38
N ALA A 920 -28.58 85.61 91.91
CA ALA A 920 -29.63 85.40 92.91
C ALA A 920 -29.28 86.08 94.25
N GLY A 921 -28.03 85.97 94.70
CA GLY A 921 -27.53 86.63 95.91
C GLY A 921 -27.59 88.16 95.82
N THR A 922 -27.12 88.74 94.72
CA THR A 922 -27.18 90.19 94.48
C THR A 922 -28.62 90.70 94.37
N LYS A 923 -29.54 89.96 93.71
CA LYS A 923 -30.97 90.28 93.72
C LYS A 923 -31.57 90.26 95.14
N ALA A 924 -31.25 89.25 95.94
CA ALA A 924 -31.73 89.17 97.32
C ALA A 924 -31.18 90.30 98.21
N GLN A 925 -29.93 90.72 97.98
CA GLN A 925 -29.35 91.90 98.63
C GLN A 925 -30.07 93.19 98.21
N LEU A 926 -30.26 93.43 96.91
CA LEU A 926 -30.98 94.61 96.40
C LEU A 926 -32.43 94.66 96.88
N GLU A 927 -33.11 93.51 97.02
CA GLU A 927 -34.42 93.46 97.66
C GLU A 927 -34.39 93.84 99.15
N ARG A 928 -33.38 93.39 99.90
CA ARG A 928 -33.20 93.76 101.32
C ARG A 928 -32.91 95.25 101.46
N GLU A 929 -32.02 95.80 100.63
CA GLU A 929 -31.72 97.23 100.58
C GLU A 929 -32.96 98.06 100.20
N LYS A 930 -33.73 97.63 99.19
CA LYS A 930 -35.01 98.25 98.83
C LYS A 930 -36.00 98.24 100.01
N LYS A 931 -36.15 97.11 100.70
CA LYS A 931 -37.06 96.99 101.86
C LYS A 931 -36.61 97.86 103.04
N LEU A 932 -35.30 97.98 103.28
CA LEU A 932 -34.73 98.90 104.27
C LEU A 932 -34.96 100.37 103.88
N MET A 933 -34.78 100.73 102.61
CA MET A 933 -35.03 102.06 102.08
C MET A 933 -36.52 102.44 102.17
N GLU A 934 -37.43 101.55 101.76
CA GLU A 934 -38.88 101.73 101.93
C GLU A 934 -39.26 101.92 103.40
N SER A 935 -38.69 101.13 104.32
CA SER A 935 -38.92 101.28 105.76
C SER A 935 -38.44 102.64 106.27
N THR A 936 -37.27 103.08 105.80
CA THR A 936 -36.67 104.38 106.17
C THR A 936 -37.53 105.54 105.67
N VAL A 937 -38.00 105.49 104.43
CA VAL A 937 -38.90 106.51 103.85
C VAL A 937 -40.26 106.53 104.57
N ARG A 938 -40.82 105.37 104.96
CA ARG A 938 -42.04 105.30 105.78
C ARG A 938 -41.83 105.92 107.16
N ALA A 939 -40.70 105.65 107.82
CA ALA A 939 -40.36 106.24 109.12
C ALA A 939 -40.19 107.77 109.04
N GLN A 940 -39.49 108.26 108.00
CA GLN A 940 -39.37 109.70 107.73
C GLN A 940 -40.73 110.37 107.48
N LYS A 941 -41.61 109.72 106.71
CA LYS A 941 -42.98 110.20 106.47
C LYS A 941 -43.77 110.32 107.78
N VAL A 942 -43.80 109.28 108.61
CA VAL A 942 -44.53 109.30 109.90
C VAL A 942 -43.96 110.35 110.86
N ALA A 943 -42.63 110.55 110.88
CA ALA A 943 -42.00 111.61 111.65
C ALA A 943 -42.44 113.01 111.19
N ALA A 944 -42.53 113.25 109.87
CA ALA A 944 -43.03 114.49 109.31
C ALA A 944 -44.53 114.72 109.62
N GLU A 945 -45.38 113.69 109.44
CA GLU A 945 -46.80 113.74 109.79
C GLU A 945 -47.02 114.06 111.28
N SER A 946 -46.21 113.48 112.17
CA SER A 946 -46.21 113.80 113.61
C SER A 946 -45.82 115.26 113.90
N GLN A 947 -44.80 115.80 113.22
CA GLN A 947 -44.43 117.21 113.36
C GLN A 947 -45.52 118.18 112.87
N TYR A 948 -46.22 117.85 111.78
CA TYR A 948 -47.32 118.67 111.28
C TYR A 948 -48.53 118.63 112.22
N ASN A 949 -48.89 117.46 112.76
CA ASN A 949 -49.96 117.34 113.74
C ASN A 949 -49.67 118.11 115.04
N ALA A 950 -48.43 118.06 115.55
CA ALA A 950 -48.03 118.83 116.72
C ALA A 950 -48.20 120.34 116.52
N LYS A 951 -47.77 120.87 115.36
CA LYS A 951 -47.97 122.29 114.99
C LYS A 951 -49.46 122.66 114.85
N LEU A 952 -50.32 121.71 114.46
CA LEU A 952 -51.75 121.95 114.25
C LEU A 952 -52.49 122.13 115.59
N GLU A 953 -52.16 121.33 116.60
CA GLU A 953 -52.69 121.53 117.97
C GLU A 953 -52.11 122.78 118.66
N GLU A 954 -50.87 123.16 118.35
CA GLU A 954 -50.30 124.44 118.82
C GLU A 954 -51.11 125.65 118.31
N GLN A 955 -51.72 125.57 117.11
CA GLN A 955 -52.60 126.61 116.59
C GLN A 955 -54.01 126.55 117.17
N ARG A 956 -54.56 125.33 117.38
CA ARG A 956 -55.88 125.15 118.05
C ARG A 956 -55.87 125.73 119.46
N THR A 957 -54.84 125.44 120.25
CA THR A 957 -54.69 125.96 121.62
C THR A 957 -54.54 127.48 121.67
N LYS A 958 -53.81 128.10 120.72
CA LYS A 958 -53.73 129.57 120.59
C LYS A 958 -55.10 130.20 120.27
N ALA A 959 -55.87 129.61 119.36
CA ALA A 959 -57.21 130.11 119.00
C ALA A 959 -58.19 130.03 120.18
N GLU A 960 -58.14 128.97 120.98
CA GLU A 960 -58.90 128.81 122.23
C GLU A 960 -58.62 129.92 123.25
N VAL A 961 -57.35 130.29 123.44
CA VAL A 961 -56.94 131.34 124.39
C VAL A 961 -57.47 132.71 123.98
N GLU A 962 -57.30 133.08 122.71
CA GLU A 962 -57.74 134.41 122.24
C GLU A 962 -59.28 134.53 122.23
N ARG A 963 -60.02 133.43 121.97
CA ARG A 963 -61.48 133.38 122.12
C ARG A 963 -61.93 133.76 123.54
N ARG A 964 -61.28 133.19 124.57
CA ARG A 964 -61.60 133.49 125.99
C ARG A 964 -61.30 134.95 126.34
N ARG A 965 -60.21 135.51 125.81
CA ARG A 965 -59.83 136.93 126.00
C ARG A 965 -60.90 137.89 125.47
N LEU A 966 -61.46 137.61 124.30
CA LEU A 966 -62.50 138.46 123.68
C LEU A 966 -63.81 138.48 124.50
N PHE A 967 -64.22 137.35 125.07
CA PHE A 967 -65.40 137.29 125.94
C PHE A 967 -65.20 138.08 127.25
N ALA A 968 -64.00 138.05 127.84
CA ALA A 968 -63.71 138.88 129.01
C ALA A 968 -63.81 140.38 128.70
N LEU A 969 -63.20 140.83 127.59
CA LEU A 969 -63.16 142.24 127.19
C LEU A 969 -64.56 142.87 127.01
N GLY A 970 -65.48 142.16 126.35
CA GLY A 970 -66.83 142.68 126.12
C GLY A 970 -67.75 142.64 127.36
N ALA A 971 -67.46 141.78 128.34
CA ALA A 971 -68.23 141.73 129.59
C ALA A 971 -67.95 142.97 130.46
N ASP A 972 -66.69 143.42 130.55
CA ASP A 972 -66.32 144.67 131.22
C ASP A 972 -66.94 145.91 130.53
N ALA A 973 -67.05 145.90 129.19
CA ALA A 973 -67.66 147.02 128.44
C ALA A 973 -69.16 147.24 128.76
N PHE A 974 -69.87 146.20 129.20
CA PHE A 974 -71.30 146.26 129.56
C PHE A 974 -71.55 145.96 131.05
N ARG A 975 -70.58 146.31 131.89
CA ARG A 975 -70.55 146.09 133.36
C ARG A 975 -71.76 146.63 134.16
N SER A 976 -72.60 147.50 133.60
CA SER A 976 -73.87 147.92 134.20
C SER A 976 -75.06 146.98 133.92
N PHE A 977 -74.91 146.02 133.00
CA PHE A 977 -75.90 144.99 132.64
C PHE A 977 -75.45 143.57 133.01
N PHE A 978 -74.21 143.44 133.50
CA PHE A 978 -73.57 142.22 133.96
C PHE A 978 -73.43 142.26 135.49
N ASN A 979 -73.76 141.17 136.18
CA ASN A 979 -73.59 141.06 137.63
C ASN A 979 -72.25 140.34 137.92
N PRO A 980 -71.27 140.94 138.62
CA PRO A 980 -69.92 140.38 138.80
C PRO A 980 -69.80 139.02 139.55
N SER A 981 -70.92 138.37 139.86
CA SER A 981 -70.99 137.04 140.49
C SER A 981 -71.28 135.90 139.49
N GLU A 982 -71.64 136.20 138.24
CA GLU A 982 -71.87 135.18 137.20
C GLU A 982 -70.58 134.88 136.41
N GLN A 983 -70.38 133.63 135.98
CA GLN A 983 -69.24 133.29 135.11
C GLN A 983 -69.48 133.79 133.68
N ILE A 984 -68.41 134.29 133.04
CA ILE A 984 -68.45 134.76 131.65
C ILE A 984 -68.27 133.55 130.73
N ASP A 985 -69.37 133.04 130.20
CA ASP A 985 -69.41 132.08 129.11
C ASP A 985 -70.10 132.69 127.88
N GLU A 986 -70.09 131.98 126.75
CA GLU A 986 -70.65 132.47 125.49
C GLU A 986 -72.16 132.77 125.56
N ARG A 987 -72.88 132.18 126.52
CA ARG A 987 -74.32 132.32 126.74
C ARG A 987 -74.63 133.46 127.71
N SER A 988 -73.86 133.63 128.79
CA SER A 988 -74.00 134.77 129.70
C SER A 988 -73.54 136.07 129.04
N PHE A 989 -72.46 136.06 128.26
CA PHE A 989 -72.00 137.18 127.44
C PHE A 989 -73.09 137.68 126.48
N LYS A 990 -73.77 136.76 125.78
CA LYS A 990 -74.90 137.09 124.90
C LYS A 990 -76.08 137.70 125.68
N CYS A 991 -76.39 137.16 126.85
CA CYS A 991 -77.43 137.68 127.74
C CYS A 991 -77.15 139.12 128.20
N VAL A 992 -75.88 139.48 128.44
CA VAL A 992 -75.45 140.86 128.76
C VAL A 992 -75.70 141.81 127.58
N LEU A 993 -75.35 141.40 126.35
CA LEU A 993 -75.60 142.21 125.14
C LEU A 993 -77.09 142.44 124.89
N ASP A 994 -77.92 141.41 125.06
CA ASP A 994 -79.38 141.54 124.87
C ASP A 994 -80.01 142.45 125.95
N LYS A 995 -79.59 142.37 127.23
CA LYS A 995 -80.01 143.29 128.30
C LYS A 995 -79.61 144.76 128.03
N ALA A 996 -78.40 144.98 127.53
CA ALA A 996 -77.93 146.31 127.16
C ALA A 996 -78.77 146.90 126.01
N ARG A 997 -79.03 146.09 124.98
CA ARG A 997 -79.87 146.43 123.83
C ARG A 997 -81.31 146.79 124.23
N GLU A 998 -81.95 146.02 125.10
CA GLU A 998 -83.29 146.36 125.61
C GLU A 998 -83.30 147.70 126.35
N THR A 999 -82.27 147.98 127.14
CA THR A 999 -82.23 149.22 127.94
C THR A 999 -82.00 150.45 127.08
N ILE A 1000 -81.12 150.37 126.07
CA ILE A 1000 -80.96 151.43 125.04
C ILE A 1000 -82.29 151.66 124.31
N THR A 1001 -83.02 150.58 123.99
CA THR A 1001 -84.34 150.66 123.33
C THR A 1001 -85.39 151.32 124.22
N LYS A 1002 -85.37 151.08 125.54
CA LYS A 1002 -86.22 151.79 126.52
C LYS A 1002 -85.90 153.29 126.58
N LEU A 1003 -84.62 153.66 126.72
CA LEU A 1003 -84.19 155.05 126.84
C LEU A 1003 -84.53 155.87 125.58
N SER A 1004 -84.30 155.30 124.40
CA SER A 1004 -84.71 155.91 123.12
C SER A 1004 -86.22 156.15 123.04
N LYS A 1005 -87.04 155.18 123.48
CA LYS A 1005 -88.51 155.35 123.54
C LYS A 1005 -88.94 156.42 124.54
N SER A 1006 -88.25 156.58 125.68
CA SER A 1006 -88.58 157.65 126.64
C SER A 1006 -88.22 159.06 126.12
N ASP A 1007 -87.06 159.25 125.48
CA ASP A 1007 -86.73 160.57 124.89
C ASP A 1007 -87.73 160.94 123.78
N LEU A 1008 -88.10 159.98 122.92
CA LEU A 1008 -89.11 160.20 121.88
C LEU A 1008 -90.49 160.57 122.45
N ALA A 1009 -90.87 160.02 123.60
CA ALA A 1009 -92.12 160.37 124.29
C ALA A 1009 -92.05 161.78 124.91
N ILE A 1010 -90.92 162.15 125.53
CA ILE A 1010 -90.73 163.47 126.14
C ILE A 1010 -90.73 164.56 125.06
N ARG A 1011 -90.02 164.36 123.93
CA ARG A 1011 -90.05 165.29 122.78
C ARG A 1011 -91.46 165.54 122.25
N ARG A 1012 -92.31 164.50 122.18
CA ARG A 1012 -93.71 164.61 121.76
C ARG A 1012 -94.56 165.44 122.73
N MET A 1013 -94.37 165.30 124.04
CA MET A 1013 -95.11 166.09 125.03
C MET A 1013 -94.72 167.58 125.03
N LEU A 1014 -93.48 167.89 124.66
CA LEU A 1014 -92.96 169.26 124.59
C LEU A 1014 -93.22 169.98 123.26
N GLY A 1015 -93.84 169.32 122.27
CA GLY A 1015 -94.10 169.89 120.95
C GLY A 1015 -92.82 170.20 120.14
N ALA A 1016 -91.71 169.54 120.45
CA ALA A 1016 -90.40 169.86 119.90
C ALA A 1016 -90.32 169.59 118.38
N ALA A 1017 -89.74 170.53 117.63
CA ALA A 1017 -89.44 170.35 116.22
C ALA A 1017 -88.34 169.29 115.98
N GLU A 1018 -88.26 168.72 114.78
CA GLU A 1018 -87.40 167.56 114.49
C GLU A 1018 -85.89 167.81 114.62
N GLN A 1019 -85.45 169.08 114.57
CA GLN A 1019 -84.07 169.52 114.82
C GLN A 1019 -83.87 170.21 116.17
N GLN A 1020 -84.88 170.24 117.03
CA GLN A 1020 -84.82 170.84 118.38
C GLN A 1020 -84.39 169.79 119.41
N THR A 1021 -83.50 170.15 120.33
CA THR A 1021 -83.12 169.21 121.41
C THR A 1021 -84.24 169.10 122.45
N THR A 1022 -84.28 167.98 123.17
CA THR A 1022 -85.22 167.79 124.30
C THR A 1022 -85.00 168.82 125.42
N GLN A 1023 -83.85 169.50 125.45
CA GLN A 1023 -83.54 170.57 126.40
C GLN A 1023 -84.05 171.95 125.91
N ASP A 1024 -83.86 172.27 124.62
CA ASP A 1024 -84.34 173.54 124.03
C ASP A 1024 -85.87 173.69 124.13
N ALA A 1025 -86.61 172.59 123.94
CA ALA A 1025 -88.07 172.60 124.01
C ALA A 1025 -88.60 172.88 125.44
N VAL A 1026 -87.85 172.52 126.48
CA VAL A 1026 -88.15 172.90 127.87
C VAL A 1026 -87.85 174.39 128.11
N ALA A 1027 -86.76 174.90 127.56
CA ALA A 1027 -86.35 176.30 127.74
C ALA A 1027 -87.36 177.30 127.14
N GLN A 1028 -87.93 177.01 125.97
CA GLN A 1028 -88.95 177.86 125.35
C GLN A 1028 -90.26 177.92 126.16
N LEU A 1029 -90.63 176.83 126.84
CA LEU A 1029 -91.87 176.76 127.62
C LEU A 1029 -91.83 177.64 128.89
N LEU A 1030 -90.62 177.93 129.41
CA LEU A 1030 -90.41 178.75 130.61
C LEU A 1030 -90.45 180.27 130.36
N MET A 1031 -90.26 180.72 129.11
CA MET A 1031 -90.13 182.14 128.76
C MET A 1031 -91.49 182.85 128.52
N ALA A 1032 -92.61 182.13 128.58
CA ALA A 1032 -93.91 182.60 128.07
C ALA A 1032 -94.88 183.19 129.12
N LYS A 1033 -94.49 183.29 130.40
CA LYS A 1033 -95.27 183.93 131.49
C LYS A 1033 -94.34 184.67 132.44
N GLY A 1034 -94.80 185.79 133.01
CA GLY A 1034 -93.98 186.66 133.86
C GLY A 1034 -94.52 186.87 135.29
N CYS A 1035 -93.72 187.64 136.04
CA CYS A 1035 -93.95 188.24 137.37
C CYS A 1035 -93.60 187.41 138.64
N THR A 1036 -92.60 187.98 139.35
CA THR A 1036 -92.38 188.00 140.82
C THR A 1036 -91.86 186.76 141.55
N ALA A 1037 -91.05 187.05 142.58
CA ALA A 1037 -90.20 186.17 143.40
C ALA A 1037 -88.97 185.61 142.68
#